data_AF-A0A9P9HJ96-F1
#
_entry.id   AF-A0A9P9HJ96-F1
#
_cell.length_a   1.000
_cell.length_b   1.000
_cell.length_c   1.000
_cell.angle_alpha   90.00
_cell.angle_beta   90.00
_cell.angle_gamma   90.00
#
_symmetry.space_group_name_H-M   'P 1'
#
loop_
_entity.id
_entity.type
_entity.pdbx_description
1 polymer ?
#
loop_
_entity_poly.entity_id
_entity_poly.type
_entity_poly.pdbx_seq_one_letter_code
_entity_poly.pdbx_strand_id
1 'polypeptide(L)'
;MLPFTICVVAGLQYLIHPQKLGSIQETINSDAIIPITLLTTDEVFGDLEGILQLFESYDDVFNTEFGSILVEKPGSSDNDVVNTTITGRQVYHLDQITALEDMAELPSGPYFLHGPNLHQAWRLYDDEFGAFTFGVVPDDLHQPDEFQPLTSSSLQGDSQAIPVPSRLYHPRPSPRKPLSGIRVSISDTISLKGTHTTFSSRAWKSLYKNPSDKTAEYARKLLDLGAVLVGKTKTSQFGTGAEWVDEQAPWSSRGDGYERLKGGSVGAAAASIGYEWFQHSVGVGNGRIVPDGGIYSIATSQGGISIDGIWTTSSSDRTRLLSRSLEDLLDITVRSTGQQPQEPKSPKRILYPVDMASVDETQQEALNSFVSTLQDFLGVQAQTIDIGAIWAESPPDEASDEDMQAYMRHAPFRSWCYEYYHAFDEFRHEYRQKTQKEAFAEPTPQFFWDKCKATTETEHREDLRRLEIYRQWFHEKIMATPNADAILVLPCGKSSRVEHRDEVVAPPTIYEGVGPEILASILGVPHLAVPFTQVPYESRISGRTEYQTVCVSVIGPQGSDTDIIQVVKQALEKAHVRTRVETGRFAFPADTLRNGRYSKPLCLTNSTLTHYITYTSPVMAEPTNTPVPASTPRATSPAPPVPVFSHPGSPYQTKLTMSSSTSRPRVLHIGDPIKYNPDTYIRFIGQCELVRPSAEERQRPAFIKALKERRWGDFQAIFRPFWGTGGEMGNWDAELIDLLPESVKVFASAGAGFDWADTKLLGERGIIYCNSGLAAAEAVADFAIAAIISTFRVLPWCISAAMSGDEEAFQINHRDATLQSYNLRDQALGLIGFGNIGQQIAARAFHGFGMDIHYYDVLPKPAHVVAPLRATHHETLASLLAKVDCAVLCTPAGDGTLINAKTLPLFKRGSRFVNIARGSLVDEDALTTVLQDNHISSAALDVHATEPKMHSGLLELARQGRVLLTCHNAGGTVDTHKGFEELSMRNIMAVLSGGEAITPVNLQFLKK
;
A
#
# COMPACT_ATOMS: atom_id res chain seq x y z
N MET A 1 35.70 -12.65 1.64
CA MET A 1 34.55 -11.74 1.85
C MET A 1 34.99 -10.69 2.84
N LEU A 2 34.97 -9.42 2.42
CA LEU A 2 35.04 -8.30 3.37
C LEU A 2 33.69 -8.25 4.10
N PRO A 3 33.67 -7.99 5.42
CA PRO A 3 32.41 -7.83 6.13
C PRO A 3 31.65 -6.63 5.55
N PHE A 4 30.35 -6.80 5.32
CA PHE A 4 29.47 -5.70 4.94
C PHE A 4 29.39 -4.68 6.07
N THR A 5 29.57 -3.40 5.74
CA THR A 5 29.40 -2.31 6.70
C THR A 5 27.97 -1.81 6.63
N ILE A 6 27.27 -1.85 7.77
CA ILE A 6 25.88 -1.41 7.91
C ILE A 6 25.86 -0.21 8.87
N CYS A 7 25.08 0.81 8.53
CA CYS A 7 24.84 1.98 9.37
C CYS A 7 23.34 2.30 9.43
N VAL A 8 22.97 3.23 10.32
CA VAL A 8 21.59 3.72 10.45
C VAL A 8 21.57 5.21 10.19
N VAL A 9 20.69 5.65 9.29
CA VAL A 9 20.47 7.06 8.94
C VAL A 9 18.96 7.31 9.02
N ALA A 10 18.54 8.33 9.79
CA ALA A 10 17.13 8.64 10.01
C ALA A 10 16.27 7.45 10.52
N GLY A 11 16.86 6.52 11.26
CA GLY A 11 16.18 5.30 11.73
C GLY A 11 16.04 4.18 10.67
N LEU A 12 16.56 4.37 9.47
CA LEU A 12 16.59 3.38 8.40
C LEU A 12 17.98 2.73 8.30
N GLN A 13 18.03 1.43 8.04
CA GLN A 13 19.29 0.71 7.85
C GLN A 13 19.81 0.87 6.42
N TYR A 14 21.12 1.09 6.31
CA TYR A 14 21.83 1.18 5.04
C TYR A 14 23.05 0.27 5.03
N LEU A 15 23.23 -0.39 3.91
CA LEU A 15 24.48 -1.02 3.52
C LEU A 15 25.35 0.02 2.81
N ILE A 16 26.60 0.14 3.26
CA ILE A 16 27.65 0.84 2.51
C ILE A 16 28.24 -0.16 1.52
N HIS A 17 28.04 0.08 0.23
CA HIS A 17 28.50 -0.85 -0.79
C HIS A 17 30.04 -1.06 -0.70
N PRO A 18 30.56 -2.31 -0.72
CA PRO A 18 31.99 -2.54 -0.50
C PRO A 18 32.92 -1.91 -1.53
N GLN A 19 32.47 -1.80 -2.79
CA GLN A 19 33.26 -1.17 -3.85
C GLN A 19 33.46 0.32 -3.56
N LYS A 20 34.73 0.71 -3.46
CA LYS A 20 35.17 2.10 -3.42
C LYS A 20 35.01 2.71 -4.81
N LEU A 21 34.32 3.84 -4.88
CA LEU A 21 34.11 4.59 -6.13
C LEU A 21 35.11 5.74 -6.31
N GLY A 22 35.73 6.18 -5.22
CA GLY A 22 36.80 7.19 -5.24
C GLY A 22 37.13 7.68 -3.82
N SER A 23 37.86 8.79 -3.72
CA SER A 23 38.23 9.39 -2.42
C SER A 23 38.19 10.92 -2.43
N ILE A 24 37.97 11.51 -1.26
CA ILE A 24 38.13 12.94 -1.00
C ILE A 24 39.34 13.20 -0.10
N GLN A 25 40.05 14.31 -0.30
CA GLN A 25 41.36 14.59 0.31
C GLN A 25 41.26 15.19 1.72
N GLU A 26 40.08 15.61 2.14
CA GLU A 26 39.88 16.20 3.46
C GLU A 26 40.21 15.24 4.61
N THR A 27 40.59 15.81 5.75
CA THR A 27 40.88 15.06 6.97
C THR A 27 39.57 14.64 7.65
N ILE A 28 38.86 13.70 7.03
CA ILE A 28 37.78 12.97 7.67
C ILE A 28 38.40 11.90 8.54
N ASN A 29 37.88 11.74 9.76
CA ASN A 29 38.28 10.65 10.63
C ASN A 29 38.12 9.32 9.88
N SER A 30 39.16 8.49 9.85
CA SER A 30 39.17 7.23 9.08
C SER A 30 38.00 6.31 9.40
N ASP A 31 37.45 6.43 10.61
CA ASP A 31 36.37 5.57 11.12
C ASP A 31 34.98 6.23 11.00
N ALA A 32 34.89 7.47 10.48
CA ALA A 32 33.61 8.15 10.32
C ALA A 32 32.85 7.61 9.10
N ILE A 33 31.54 7.42 9.29
CA ILE A 33 30.58 7.11 8.23
C ILE A 33 29.65 8.31 8.12
N ILE A 34 29.66 8.96 6.96
CA ILE A 34 28.95 10.23 6.75
C ILE A 34 28.03 10.08 5.54
N PRO A 35 26.69 10.24 5.70
CA PRO A 35 25.78 10.31 4.58
C PRO A 35 25.96 11.64 3.85
N ILE A 36 26.06 11.58 2.52
CA ILE A 36 26.26 12.76 1.66
C ILE A 36 25.38 12.69 0.42
N THR A 37 25.20 13.83 -0.25
CA THR A 37 24.64 13.86 -1.62
C THR A 37 25.70 14.33 -2.60
N LEU A 38 25.98 13.52 -3.62
CA LEU A 38 26.85 13.89 -4.73
C LEU A 38 26.03 14.66 -5.79
N LEU A 39 26.50 15.82 -6.23
CA LEU A 39 25.80 16.72 -7.16
C LEU A 39 26.78 17.37 -8.15
N THR A 40 26.33 17.73 -9.34
CA THR A 40 27.08 18.58 -10.28
C THR A 40 27.08 20.05 -9.85
N THR A 41 28.00 20.86 -10.39
CA THR A 41 28.04 22.32 -10.17
C THR A 41 26.67 22.98 -10.40
N ASP A 42 26.03 22.69 -11.53
CA ASP A 42 24.73 23.27 -11.87
C ASP A 42 23.61 22.83 -10.89
N GLU A 43 23.71 21.62 -10.34
CA GLU A 43 22.75 21.12 -9.35
C GLU A 43 22.97 21.74 -7.96
N VAL A 44 24.23 22.00 -7.58
CA VAL A 44 24.58 22.66 -6.30
C VAL A 44 24.17 24.14 -6.31
N PHE A 45 24.47 24.84 -7.40
CA PHE A 45 24.26 26.29 -7.51
C PHE A 45 22.96 26.70 -8.24
N GLY A 46 22.19 25.72 -8.73
CA GLY A 46 20.87 25.90 -9.34
C GLY A 46 19.71 25.81 -8.34
N ASP A 47 18.66 25.06 -8.68
CA ASP A 47 17.51 24.79 -7.79
C ASP A 47 17.77 23.57 -6.90
N LEU A 48 18.73 23.73 -5.97
CA LEU A 48 19.17 22.66 -5.08
C LEU A 48 18.01 22.03 -4.29
N GLU A 49 17.12 22.82 -3.70
CA GLU A 49 15.99 22.30 -2.92
C GLU A 49 15.00 21.52 -3.80
N GLY A 50 14.71 22.02 -5.01
CA GLY A 50 13.88 21.30 -5.97
C GLY A 50 14.51 19.97 -6.38
N ILE A 51 15.83 19.89 -6.51
CA ILE A 51 16.57 18.66 -6.82
C ILE A 51 16.50 17.67 -5.66
N LEU A 52 16.77 18.10 -4.43
CA LEU A 52 16.72 17.21 -3.27
C LEU A 52 15.30 16.68 -3.01
N GLN A 53 14.26 17.50 -3.22
CA GLN A 53 12.87 17.04 -3.19
C GLN A 53 12.55 16.06 -4.31
N LEU A 54 13.07 16.31 -5.52
CA LEU A 54 12.91 15.36 -6.63
C LEU A 54 13.53 14.01 -6.28
N PHE A 55 14.72 14.01 -5.68
CA PHE A 55 15.37 12.79 -5.20
C PHE A 55 14.51 12.06 -4.17
N GLU A 56 14.03 12.75 -3.13
CA GLU A 56 13.16 12.16 -2.10
C GLU A 56 11.84 11.61 -2.67
N SER A 57 11.25 12.28 -3.65
CA SER A 57 9.98 11.85 -4.26
C SER A 57 10.11 10.63 -5.18
N TYR A 58 11.26 10.47 -5.84
CA TYR A 58 11.49 9.43 -6.85
C TYR A 58 12.23 8.21 -6.29
N ASP A 59 13.10 8.42 -5.30
CA ASP A 59 14.00 7.41 -4.78
C ASP A 59 13.66 7.01 -3.34
N ASP A 60 13.34 5.74 -3.15
CA ASP A 60 13.00 5.17 -1.84
C ASP A 60 14.23 4.85 -0.96
N VAL A 61 15.44 5.16 -1.45
CA VAL A 61 16.71 5.04 -0.73
C VAL A 61 17.18 6.40 -0.20
N PHE A 62 17.03 7.46 -0.99
CA PHE A 62 17.32 8.84 -0.56
C PHE A 62 16.38 9.28 0.56
N ASN A 63 16.90 10.04 1.52
CA ASN A 63 16.12 10.72 2.55
C ASN A 63 16.78 12.06 2.91
N THR A 64 16.07 12.92 3.66
CA THR A 64 16.50 14.29 3.96
C THR A 64 17.86 14.39 4.68
N GLU A 65 18.28 13.39 5.44
CA GLU A 65 19.58 13.43 6.14
C GLU A 65 20.77 13.39 5.18
N PHE A 66 20.64 12.74 4.01
CA PHE A 66 21.65 12.79 2.95
C PHE A 66 21.84 14.21 2.40
N GLY A 67 20.83 15.07 2.52
CA GLY A 67 20.87 16.47 2.08
C GLY A 67 21.64 17.41 3.00
N SER A 68 22.18 16.95 4.14
CA SER A 68 22.91 17.81 5.09
C SER A 68 24.33 18.17 4.62
N ILE A 69 24.97 17.24 3.92
CA ILE A 69 26.33 17.38 3.39
C ILE A 69 26.28 17.14 1.89
N LEU A 70 26.74 18.12 1.13
CA LEU A 70 26.75 18.09 -0.32
C LEU A 70 28.19 17.97 -0.80
N VAL A 71 28.42 17.12 -1.78
CA VAL A 71 29.71 16.98 -2.44
C VAL A 71 29.53 17.35 -3.91
N GLU A 72 30.24 18.39 -4.35
CA GLU A 72 30.25 18.82 -5.73
C GLU A 72 31.22 17.97 -6.54
N LYS A 73 30.74 17.45 -7.67
CA LYS A 73 31.51 16.69 -8.66
C LYS A 73 32.59 17.56 -9.32
N PRO A 74 33.72 16.98 -9.78
CA PRO A 74 34.75 17.73 -10.48
C PRO A 74 34.18 18.41 -11.75
N GLY A 75 34.27 19.74 -11.82
CA GLY A 75 33.87 20.55 -12.97
C GLY A 75 35.03 20.86 -13.92
N SER A 76 34.72 21.34 -15.13
CA SER A 76 35.71 21.81 -16.13
C SER A 76 36.11 23.28 -15.97
N SER A 77 35.81 23.91 -14.83
CA SER A 77 36.07 25.34 -14.57
C SER A 77 37.03 25.56 -13.41
N ASP A 78 38.17 26.21 -13.70
CA ASP A 78 39.22 26.70 -12.78
C ASP A 78 38.73 27.85 -11.87
N ASN A 79 37.64 27.67 -11.13
CA ASN A 79 37.26 28.64 -10.11
C ASN A 79 37.59 28.08 -8.73
N ASP A 80 38.71 28.53 -8.18
CA ASP A 80 39.03 28.42 -6.76
C ASP A 80 37.85 28.99 -5.94
N VAL A 81 37.02 28.13 -5.35
CA VAL A 81 35.95 28.58 -4.44
C VAL A 81 36.09 27.90 -3.07
N VAL A 82 36.26 28.78 -2.09
CA VAL A 82 36.35 28.60 -0.65
C VAL A 82 35.16 27.80 -0.11
N ASN A 83 35.36 26.99 0.95
CA ASN A 83 34.31 26.40 1.80
C ASN A 83 33.14 27.38 1.99
N THR A 84 32.05 27.19 1.22
CA THR A 84 30.91 28.10 1.24
C THR A 84 29.72 27.37 1.86
N THR A 85 29.23 27.86 2.99
CA THR A 85 27.98 27.35 3.59
C THR A 85 26.80 27.85 2.77
N ILE A 86 26.28 27.01 1.87
CA ILE A 86 25.03 27.29 1.15
C ILE A 86 23.89 26.82 2.04
N THR A 87 22.97 27.73 2.43
CA THR A 87 21.74 27.38 3.17
C THR A 87 21.92 26.61 4.50
N GLY A 88 23.06 26.77 5.18
CA GLY A 88 23.36 26.02 6.41
C GLY A 88 23.85 24.58 6.20
N ARG A 89 24.03 24.15 4.94
CA ARG A 89 24.62 22.85 4.57
C ARG A 89 26.12 23.00 4.33
N GLN A 90 26.87 21.94 4.62
CA GLN A 90 28.28 21.87 4.29
C GLN A 90 28.43 21.41 2.85
N VAL A 91 29.22 22.14 2.06
CA VAL A 91 29.53 21.81 0.67
C VAL A 91 31.01 21.52 0.58
N TYR A 92 31.35 20.35 0.04
CA TYR A 92 32.71 19.90 -0.24
C TYR A 92 32.93 19.87 -1.75
N HIS A 93 34.10 20.31 -2.19
CA HIS A 93 34.44 20.40 -3.61
C HIS A 93 35.51 19.34 -3.97
N LEU A 94 35.29 18.58 -5.05
CA LEU A 94 36.18 17.49 -5.50
C LEU A 94 37.35 17.95 -6.39
N ASP A 95 37.46 19.23 -6.69
CA ASP A 95 38.35 19.87 -7.66
C ASP A 95 39.81 20.10 -7.19
N GLN A 96 40.13 19.86 -5.90
CA GLN A 96 41.50 20.04 -5.38
C GLN A 96 42.38 18.76 -5.35
N ILE A 97 41.99 17.69 -6.05
CA ILE A 97 42.61 16.36 -5.87
C ILE A 97 43.16 15.83 -7.19
N THR A 98 44.33 15.19 -7.14
CA THR A 98 44.77 14.16 -8.09
C THR A 98 43.74 13.02 -8.08
N ALA A 99 42.62 13.21 -8.78
CA ALA A 99 41.54 12.23 -8.84
C ALA A 99 42.09 10.92 -9.41
N LEU A 100 42.21 9.91 -8.56
CA LEU A 100 42.36 8.53 -8.99
C LEU A 100 40.94 8.06 -9.35
N GLU A 101 40.65 8.11 -10.65
CA GLU A 101 39.48 7.52 -11.35
C GLU A 101 38.19 8.36 -11.41
N ASP A 102 37.44 8.18 -12.51
CA ASP A 102 36.44 9.07 -13.14
C ASP A 102 35.18 9.40 -12.31
N MET A 103 35.35 10.08 -11.17
CA MET A 103 34.26 10.54 -10.30
C MET A 103 33.26 11.50 -10.98
N ALA A 104 33.67 12.17 -12.07
CA ALA A 104 32.80 13.05 -12.85
C ALA A 104 31.64 12.30 -13.53
N GLU A 105 31.80 10.99 -13.80
CA GLU A 105 30.77 10.17 -14.45
C GLU A 105 29.76 9.56 -13.45
N LEU A 106 30.02 9.65 -12.14
CA LEU A 106 29.11 9.10 -11.13
C LEU A 106 27.76 9.84 -11.13
N PRO A 107 26.63 9.14 -11.05
CA PRO A 107 25.32 9.78 -11.00
C PRO A 107 25.12 10.62 -9.73
N SER A 108 24.37 11.70 -9.84
CA SER A 108 23.99 12.50 -8.68
C SER A 108 23.00 11.73 -7.80
N GLY A 109 23.14 11.81 -6.48
CA GLY A 109 22.31 11.03 -5.55
C GLY A 109 22.96 10.79 -4.18
N PRO A 110 22.38 9.89 -3.36
CA PRO A 110 22.87 9.60 -2.00
C PRO A 110 24.16 8.78 -2.06
N TYR A 111 25.13 9.05 -1.21
CA TYR A 111 26.36 8.24 -1.05
C TYR A 111 26.80 8.23 0.42
N PHE A 112 27.76 7.37 0.74
CA PHE A 112 28.49 7.42 2.01
C PHE A 112 29.95 7.75 1.79
N LEU A 113 30.48 8.60 2.69
CA LEU A 113 31.91 8.67 2.94
C LEU A 113 32.24 7.76 4.12
N HIS A 114 33.14 6.80 3.92
CA HIS A 114 33.73 5.99 4.97
C HIS A 114 35.22 6.35 5.06
N GLY A 115 35.56 7.15 6.07
CA GLY A 115 36.78 7.95 6.04
C GLY A 115 36.79 8.83 4.78
N PRO A 116 37.89 8.83 3.99
CA PRO A 116 37.95 9.59 2.75
C PRO A 116 37.27 8.88 1.57
N ASN A 117 36.80 7.63 1.70
CA ASN A 117 36.37 6.83 0.54
C ASN A 117 34.87 6.98 0.27
N LEU A 118 34.52 7.12 -1.02
CA LEU A 118 33.13 7.23 -1.49
C LEU A 118 32.56 5.86 -1.84
N HIS A 119 31.34 5.58 -1.38
CA HIS A 119 30.62 4.32 -1.58
C HIS A 119 29.13 4.57 -1.86
N GLN A 120 28.48 3.72 -2.66
CA GLN A 120 27.01 3.80 -2.82
C GLN A 120 26.29 3.50 -1.51
N ALA A 121 25.18 4.21 -1.29
CA ALA A 121 24.19 3.97 -0.25
C ALA A 121 23.13 2.99 -0.77
N TRP A 122 23.00 1.84 -0.12
CA TRP A 122 21.96 0.86 -0.42
C TRP A 122 21.07 0.73 0.81
N ARG A 123 19.75 0.92 0.66
CA ARG A 123 18.82 0.74 1.79
C ARG A 123 18.64 -0.75 2.05
N LEU A 124 18.59 -1.12 3.32
CA LEU A 124 18.22 -2.46 3.76
C LEU A 124 16.73 -2.48 4.08
N TYR A 125 15.96 -3.22 3.28
CA TYR A 125 14.53 -3.45 3.50
C TYR A 125 14.31 -4.75 4.24
N ASP A 126 13.36 -4.78 5.15
CA ASP A 126 12.97 -5.99 5.86
C ASP A 126 12.19 -6.93 4.92
N ASP A 127 12.57 -8.21 4.89
CA ASP A 127 11.83 -9.26 4.17
C ASP A 127 10.63 -9.72 5.01
N GLU A 128 9.68 -8.81 5.24
CA GLU A 128 8.47 -9.03 6.05
C GLU A 128 7.64 -10.23 5.57
N PHE A 129 7.63 -10.49 4.26
CA PHE A 129 6.92 -11.63 3.68
C PHE A 129 7.75 -12.92 3.64
N GLY A 130 9.01 -12.90 4.09
CA GLY A 130 9.89 -14.07 4.07
C GLY A 130 10.05 -14.67 2.66
N ALA A 131 10.00 -13.83 1.63
CA ALA A 131 9.95 -14.20 0.22
C ALA A 131 11.34 -14.57 -0.34
N PHE A 132 12.40 -14.03 0.24
CA PHE A 132 13.76 -14.20 -0.22
C PHE A 132 14.50 -15.31 0.54
N THR A 133 15.37 -16.02 -0.18
CA THR A 133 16.37 -16.90 0.45
C THR A 133 17.48 -16.05 1.07
N PHE A 134 17.89 -14.99 0.35
CA PHE A 134 18.77 -13.91 0.76
C PHE A 134 18.77 -12.79 -0.30
N GLY A 135 19.13 -11.58 0.13
CA GLY A 135 19.49 -10.49 -0.78
C GLY A 135 20.88 -10.68 -1.39
N VAL A 136 21.18 -9.98 -2.50
CA VAL A 136 22.50 -10.08 -3.16
C VAL A 136 23.09 -8.71 -3.44
N VAL A 137 24.42 -8.62 -3.37
CA VAL A 137 25.20 -7.41 -3.66
C VAL A 137 26.26 -7.77 -4.70
N PRO A 138 26.36 -7.08 -5.84
CA PRO A 138 27.38 -7.35 -6.84
C PRO A 138 28.77 -6.95 -6.32
N ASP A 139 29.80 -7.68 -6.74
CA ASP A 139 31.19 -7.32 -6.42
C ASP A 139 31.67 -6.11 -7.24
N ASP A 140 31.15 -5.96 -8.46
CA ASP A 140 31.42 -4.86 -9.38
C ASP A 140 30.10 -4.21 -9.84
N LEU A 141 29.93 -2.93 -9.56
CA LEU A 141 28.77 -2.11 -9.90
C LEU A 141 28.70 -1.74 -11.39
N HIS A 142 29.83 -1.72 -12.09
CA HIS A 142 29.90 -1.35 -13.50
C HIS A 142 29.68 -2.57 -14.41
N GLN A 143 30.21 -3.72 -14.03
CA GLN A 143 30.10 -4.99 -14.75
C GLN A 143 29.71 -6.13 -13.80
N PRO A 144 28.46 -6.15 -13.30
CA PRO A 144 28.02 -7.17 -12.37
C PRO A 144 27.99 -8.55 -13.05
N ASP A 145 28.79 -9.49 -12.53
CA ASP A 145 28.72 -10.93 -12.88
C ASP A 145 28.81 -11.82 -11.64
N GLU A 146 29.58 -11.41 -10.63
CA GLU A 146 29.74 -12.09 -9.33
C GLU A 146 29.05 -11.32 -8.20
N PHE A 147 28.43 -12.06 -7.27
CA PHE A 147 27.57 -11.52 -6.23
C PHE A 147 27.86 -12.15 -4.88
N GLN A 148 27.79 -11.34 -3.83
CA GLN A 148 27.85 -11.78 -2.44
C GLN A 148 26.43 -11.84 -1.84
N PRO A 149 26.04 -12.95 -1.18
CA PRO A 149 24.77 -13.04 -0.48
C PRO A 149 24.80 -12.22 0.82
N LEU A 150 23.77 -11.42 1.07
CA LEU A 150 23.58 -10.72 2.34
C LEU A 150 22.81 -11.61 3.32
N THR A 151 23.41 -11.86 4.50
CA THR A 151 22.84 -12.72 5.54
C THR A 151 22.52 -11.99 6.85
N SER A 152 22.54 -10.65 6.83
CA SER A 152 22.19 -9.82 7.98
C SER A 152 20.69 -9.84 8.26
N SER A 153 20.33 -9.87 9.54
CA SER A 153 18.95 -9.68 9.99
C SER A 153 18.54 -8.20 9.94
N SER A 154 17.23 -7.96 9.89
CA SER A 154 16.61 -6.65 10.11
C SER A 154 17.05 -6.03 11.43
N LEU A 155 16.83 -4.73 11.58
CA LEU A 155 17.11 -4.01 12.84
C LEU A 155 16.39 -4.61 14.05
N GLN A 156 15.20 -5.17 13.82
CA GLN A 156 14.38 -5.82 14.86
C GLN A 156 14.76 -7.30 15.07
N GLY A 157 15.53 -7.89 14.16
CA GLY A 157 16.02 -9.27 14.25
C GLY A 157 15.00 -10.35 13.90
N ASP A 158 13.85 -9.97 13.34
CA ASP A 158 12.71 -10.84 13.04
C ASP A 158 12.65 -11.32 11.59
N SER A 159 13.36 -10.64 10.69
CA SER A 159 13.38 -10.92 9.24
C SER A 159 14.79 -10.75 8.66
N GLN A 160 14.99 -11.17 7.41
CA GLN A 160 16.23 -10.91 6.68
C GLN A 160 16.20 -9.52 6.05
N ALA A 161 17.36 -8.90 5.86
CA ALA A 161 17.48 -7.65 5.14
C ALA A 161 17.76 -7.87 3.64
N ILE A 162 17.07 -7.13 2.77
CA ILE A 162 17.29 -7.10 1.32
C ILE A 162 17.98 -5.79 0.95
N PRO A 163 19.20 -5.84 0.36
CA PRO A 163 19.93 -4.65 -0.01
C PRO A 163 19.42 -4.11 -1.35
N VAL A 164 19.04 -2.85 -1.35
CA VAL A 164 18.38 -2.21 -2.49
C VAL A 164 19.09 -0.88 -2.82
N PRO A 165 19.67 -0.74 -4.02
CA PRO A 165 20.33 0.49 -4.43
C PRO A 165 19.35 1.61 -4.74
N SER A 166 19.84 2.85 -4.63
CA SER A 166 19.12 4.05 -5.09
C SER A 166 18.78 3.95 -6.58
N ARG A 167 17.57 4.37 -6.95
CA ARG A 167 17.15 4.51 -8.35
C ARG A 167 17.93 5.59 -9.08
N LEU A 168 18.51 6.55 -8.36
CA LEU A 168 19.26 7.66 -8.93
C LEU A 168 20.58 7.21 -9.55
N TYR A 169 21.10 6.04 -9.16
CA TYR A 169 22.32 5.50 -9.75
C TYR A 169 22.16 5.01 -11.19
N HIS A 170 20.92 4.86 -11.65
CA HIS A 170 20.63 4.28 -12.93
C HIS A 170 20.12 5.35 -13.89
N PRO A 171 20.74 5.48 -15.08
CA PRO A 171 20.22 6.38 -16.09
C PRO A 171 18.82 5.93 -16.54
N ARG A 172 18.07 6.85 -17.13
CA ARG A 172 16.77 6.51 -17.73
C ARG A 172 16.93 5.35 -18.73
N PRO A 173 15.95 4.43 -18.82
CA PRO A 173 15.98 3.34 -19.79
C PRO A 173 16.32 3.83 -21.20
N SER A 174 17.20 3.09 -21.87
CA SER A 174 17.63 3.36 -23.25
C SER A 174 17.42 2.13 -24.13
N PRO A 175 17.45 2.24 -25.46
CA PRO A 175 17.35 1.07 -26.34
C PRO A 175 18.42 -0.01 -26.07
N ARG A 176 19.60 0.36 -25.55
CA ARG A 176 20.68 -0.57 -25.20
C ARG A 176 20.53 -1.17 -23.80
N LYS A 177 20.13 -0.37 -22.83
CA LYS A 177 19.87 -0.79 -21.44
C LYS A 177 18.40 -0.52 -21.09
N PRO A 178 17.49 -1.33 -21.65
CA PRO A 178 16.06 -1.08 -21.55
C PRO A 178 15.51 -1.39 -20.15
N LEU A 179 16.21 -2.17 -19.32
CA LEU A 179 15.83 -2.48 -17.94
C LEU A 179 16.60 -1.64 -16.90
N SER A 180 17.25 -0.54 -17.33
CA SER A 180 18.04 0.32 -16.44
C SER A 180 17.25 0.76 -15.20
N GLY A 181 17.76 0.38 -14.01
CA GLY A 181 17.17 0.73 -12.71
C GLY A 181 15.97 -0.11 -12.28
N ILE A 182 15.56 -1.09 -13.09
CA ILE A 182 14.46 -2.00 -12.78
C ILE A 182 14.95 -3.09 -11.83
N ARG A 183 14.33 -3.20 -10.65
CA ARG A 183 14.72 -4.17 -9.62
C ARG A 183 14.03 -5.51 -9.88
N VAL A 184 14.85 -6.56 -9.98
CA VAL A 184 14.43 -7.91 -10.37
C VAL A 184 14.92 -8.92 -9.34
N SER A 185 14.09 -9.89 -9.00
CA SER A 185 14.51 -11.09 -8.28
C SER A 185 14.54 -12.31 -9.19
N ILE A 186 15.42 -13.25 -8.87
CA ILE A 186 15.51 -14.53 -9.56
C ILE A 186 15.20 -15.68 -8.59
N SER A 187 14.68 -16.78 -9.11
CA SER A 187 14.45 -18.01 -8.34
C SER A 187 15.75 -18.53 -7.72
N ASP A 188 15.66 -19.14 -6.55
CA ASP A 188 16.78 -19.86 -5.91
C ASP A 188 17.47 -20.87 -6.85
N THR A 189 16.73 -21.46 -7.79
CA THR A 189 17.27 -22.44 -8.76
C THR A 189 18.03 -21.84 -9.93
N ILE A 190 18.01 -20.51 -10.10
CA ILE A 190 18.78 -19.82 -11.15
C ILE A 190 20.17 -19.52 -10.59
N SER A 191 21.21 -20.03 -11.24
CA SER A 191 22.59 -19.85 -10.77
C SER A 191 23.03 -18.39 -10.92
N LEU A 192 23.66 -17.88 -9.87
CA LEU A 192 24.27 -16.56 -9.81
C LEU A 192 25.64 -16.74 -9.17
N LYS A 193 26.70 -16.36 -9.88
CA LYS A 193 28.08 -16.57 -9.46
C LYS A 193 28.31 -15.91 -8.09
N GLY A 194 28.99 -16.62 -7.19
CA GLY A 194 29.21 -16.16 -5.81
C GLY A 194 28.08 -16.46 -4.81
N THR A 195 26.94 -17.00 -5.28
CA THR A 195 25.80 -17.39 -4.42
C THR A 195 25.54 -18.89 -4.42
N HIS A 196 24.72 -19.38 -3.50
CA HIS A 196 24.32 -20.79 -3.44
C HIS A 196 22.90 -21.03 -3.96
N THR A 197 22.65 -22.23 -4.48
CA THR A 197 21.29 -22.77 -4.65
C THR A 197 20.96 -23.62 -3.43
N THR A 198 19.77 -23.45 -2.87
CA THR A 198 19.39 -24.08 -1.59
C THR A 198 18.30 -25.14 -1.73
N PHE A 199 17.46 -25.04 -2.78
CA PHE A 199 16.24 -25.83 -2.96
C PHE A 199 15.33 -25.84 -1.73
N SER A 200 15.41 -24.82 -0.86
CA SER A 200 14.74 -24.80 0.45
C SER A 200 14.95 -26.10 1.26
N SER A 201 16.14 -26.70 1.14
CA SER A 201 16.51 -27.96 1.79
C SER A 201 17.76 -27.79 2.65
N ARG A 202 17.65 -28.19 3.92
CA ARG A 202 18.81 -28.23 4.83
C ARG A 202 19.80 -29.30 4.40
N ALA A 203 19.31 -30.43 3.91
CA ALA A 203 20.15 -31.51 3.40
C ALA A 203 21.00 -31.04 2.21
N TRP A 204 20.37 -30.37 1.24
CA TRP A 204 21.08 -29.78 0.09
C TRP A 204 22.17 -28.78 0.53
N LYS A 205 21.79 -27.77 1.32
CA LYS A 205 22.72 -26.75 1.83
C LYS A 205 23.90 -27.35 2.61
N SER A 206 23.67 -28.44 3.35
CA SER A 206 24.74 -29.09 4.13
C SER A 206 25.78 -29.81 3.26
N LEU A 207 25.36 -30.30 2.09
CA LEU A 207 26.22 -30.99 1.14
C LEU A 207 26.99 -30.00 0.25
N TYR A 208 26.25 -29.10 -0.39
CA TYR A 208 26.76 -28.13 -1.37
C TYR A 208 27.02 -26.77 -0.73
N LYS A 209 28.20 -26.64 -0.13
CA LYS A 209 28.63 -25.43 0.59
C LYS A 209 29.39 -24.42 -0.26
N ASN A 210 29.79 -24.78 -1.48
CA ASN A 210 30.53 -23.87 -2.35
C ASN A 210 29.55 -23.03 -3.16
N PRO A 211 29.83 -21.73 -3.38
CA PRO A 211 29.00 -20.89 -4.22
C PRO A 211 29.12 -21.34 -5.68
N SER A 212 28.13 -20.99 -6.49
CA SER A 212 28.19 -21.19 -7.93
C SER A 212 29.35 -20.41 -8.53
N ASP A 213 30.04 -21.02 -9.48
CA ASP A 213 31.12 -20.41 -10.26
C ASP A 213 30.61 -19.69 -11.52
N LYS A 214 29.28 -19.74 -11.77
CA LYS A 214 28.66 -19.23 -12.99
C LYS A 214 27.35 -18.50 -12.73
N THR A 215 27.15 -17.43 -13.48
CA THR A 215 25.86 -16.76 -13.62
C THR A 215 25.12 -17.36 -14.82
N ALA A 216 23.87 -17.77 -14.60
CA ALA A 216 23.01 -18.35 -15.62
C ALA A 216 22.86 -17.39 -16.82
N GLU A 217 22.74 -17.94 -18.03
CA GLU A 217 22.72 -17.14 -19.26
C GLU A 217 21.60 -16.09 -19.24
N TYR A 218 20.42 -16.48 -18.76
CA TYR A 218 19.28 -15.56 -18.65
C TYR A 218 19.50 -14.47 -17.58
N ALA A 219 20.13 -14.79 -16.45
CA ALA A 219 20.47 -13.79 -15.44
C ALA A 219 21.48 -12.78 -15.98
N ARG A 220 22.50 -13.24 -16.73
CA ARG A 220 23.45 -12.36 -17.42
C ARG A 220 22.74 -11.46 -18.43
N LYS A 221 21.81 -12.02 -19.23
CA LYS A 221 21.01 -11.22 -20.17
C LYS A 221 20.23 -10.10 -19.48
N LEU A 222 19.64 -10.35 -18.31
CA LEU A 222 18.95 -9.30 -17.55
C LEU A 222 19.92 -8.19 -17.10
N LEU A 223 21.11 -8.55 -16.63
CA LEU A 223 22.16 -7.60 -16.25
C LEU A 223 22.65 -6.77 -17.45
N ASP A 224 22.87 -7.41 -18.61
CA ASP A 224 23.26 -6.74 -19.86
C ASP A 224 22.20 -5.73 -20.31
N LEU A 225 20.92 -6.03 -20.10
CA LEU A 225 19.79 -5.13 -20.36
C LEU A 225 19.66 -4.01 -19.32
N GLY A 226 20.46 -4.02 -18.25
CA GLY A 226 20.51 -2.99 -17.21
C GLY A 226 19.67 -3.25 -15.96
N ALA A 227 19.09 -4.44 -15.81
CA ALA A 227 18.32 -4.80 -14.62
C ALA A 227 19.21 -4.88 -13.37
N VAL A 228 18.60 -4.61 -12.22
CA VAL A 228 19.25 -4.68 -10.91
C VAL A 228 18.77 -5.93 -10.19
N LEU A 229 19.65 -6.92 -10.02
CA LEU A 229 19.34 -8.12 -9.24
C LEU A 229 19.45 -7.82 -7.75
N VAL A 230 18.33 -7.90 -7.02
CA VAL A 230 18.28 -7.55 -5.57
C VAL A 230 18.32 -8.76 -4.65
N GLY A 231 18.00 -9.95 -5.14
CA GLY A 231 18.03 -11.16 -4.32
C GLY A 231 17.56 -12.42 -5.04
N LYS A 232 17.76 -13.55 -4.36
CA LYS A 232 17.22 -14.86 -4.77
C LYS A 232 15.97 -15.18 -3.96
N THR A 233 14.89 -15.56 -4.63
CA THR A 233 13.59 -15.87 -4.00
C THR A 233 13.43 -17.35 -3.71
N LYS A 234 12.74 -17.66 -2.60
CA LYS A 234 12.51 -19.03 -2.15
C LYS A 234 11.70 -19.81 -3.17
N THR A 235 12.07 -21.07 -3.31
CA THR A 235 11.30 -22.09 -4.02
C THR A 235 10.68 -23.06 -3.02
N SER A 236 9.64 -23.78 -3.42
CA SER A 236 9.19 -24.95 -2.67
C SER A 236 10.27 -26.02 -2.64
N GLN A 237 10.35 -26.84 -1.58
CA GLN A 237 11.44 -27.80 -1.45
C GLN A 237 11.52 -28.74 -2.66
N PHE A 238 12.67 -28.77 -3.33
CA PHE A 238 12.88 -29.51 -4.59
C PHE A 238 11.82 -29.24 -5.68
N GLY A 239 11.18 -28.06 -5.66
CA GLY A 239 10.15 -27.65 -6.61
C GLY A 239 8.76 -28.23 -6.37
N THR A 240 8.58 -29.16 -5.42
CA THR A 240 7.28 -29.82 -5.14
C THR A 240 6.82 -29.73 -3.69
N GLY A 241 7.69 -29.34 -2.76
CA GLY A 241 7.38 -29.18 -1.34
C GLY A 241 6.11 -28.36 -1.08
N ALA A 242 5.36 -28.76 -0.07
CA ALA A 242 4.16 -28.03 0.36
C ALA A 242 4.13 -27.81 1.87
N GLU A 243 5.00 -28.48 2.62
CA GLU A 243 4.97 -28.56 4.07
C GLU A 243 5.84 -27.50 4.76
N TRP A 244 6.91 -27.02 4.10
CA TRP A 244 7.77 -25.96 4.62
C TRP A 244 8.37 -26.30 5.99
N VAL A 245 8.98 -27.49 6.08
CA VAL A 245 9.58 -28.05 7.29
C VAL A 245 10.99 -27.48 7.51
N ASP A 246 11.76 -27.36 6.42
CA ASP A 246 13.15 -26.90 6.49
C ASP A 246 13.30 -25.37 6.44
N GLU A 247 12.29 -24.68 5.92
CA GLU A 247 12.23 -23.22 5.73
C GLU A 247 10.82 -22.72 6.06
N GLN A 248 10.68 -21.46 6.51
CA GLN A 248 9.34 -20.87 6.61
C GLN A 248 8.78 -20.48 5.24
N ALA A 249 7.53 -20.88 5.01
CA ALA A 249 6.75 -20.53 3.83
C ALA A 249 6.63 -19.00 3.67
N PRO A 250 6.80 -18.43 2.46
CA PRO A 250 6.53 -17.02 2.20
C PRO A 250 5.09 -16.62 2.54
N TRP A 251 4.89 -15.46 3.15
CA TRP A 251 3.59 -14.89 3.48
C TRP A 251 2.94 -14.27 2.25
N SER A 252 1.62 -14.42 2.12
CA SER A 252 0.85 -13.69 1.12
C SER A 252 0.47 -12.33 1.69
N SER A 253 0.58 -11.28 0.88
CA SER A 253 0.05 -9.97 1.25
C SER A 253 -1.46 -9.84 1.00
N ARG A 254 -2.09 -10.82 0.32
CA ARG A 254 -3.50 -10.79 -0.09
C ARG A 254 -4.48 -11.13 1.04
N GLY A 255 -5.67 -10.55 0.94
CA GLY A 255 -6.80 -10.86 1.81
C GLY A 255 -6.47 -10.64 3.29
N ASP A 256 -6.56 -11.70 4.07
CA ASP A 256 -6.24 -11.68 5.50
C ASP A 256 -4.74 -11.79 5.81
N GLY A 257 -3.88 -11.99 4.81
CA GLY A 257 -2.44 -12.18 4.97
C GLY A 257 -2.02 -13.63 5.29
N TYR A 258 -2.98 -14.55 5.39
CA TYR A 258 -2.74 -15.96 5.75
C TYR A 258 -3.07 -16.93 4.61
N GLU A 259 -3.37 -16.43 3.41
CA GLU A 259 -3.50 -17.24 2.20
C GLU A 259 -2.20 -18.02 1.94
N ARG A 260 -2.33 -19.32 1.68
CA ARG A 260 -1.23 -20.20 1.32
C ARG A 260 -0.92 -20.04 -0.16
N LEU A 261 0.29 -19.60 -0.47
CA LEU A 261 0.84 -19.64 -1.82
C LEU A 261 1.35 -21.05 -2.14
N LYS A 262 1.10 -21.54 -3.36
CA LYS A 262 1.54 -22.85 -3.86
C LYS A 262 2.32 -22.71 -5.17
N GLY A 263 2.98 -23.79 -5.53
CA GLY A 263 3.80 -23.91 -6.74
C GLY A 263 5.30 -23.80 -6.47
N GLY A 264 6.12 -23.92 -7.51
CA GLY A 264 7.58 -23.95 -7.39
C GLY A 264 8.22 -22.59 -7.10
N SER A 265 7.53 -21.49 -7.43
CA SER A 265 8.07 -20.11 -7.40
C SER A 265 7.33 -19.19 -6.41
N VAL A 266 6.97 -19.71 -5.24
CA VAL A 266 6.16 -18.95 -4.27
C VAL A 266 6.83 -17.69 -3.74
N GLY A 267 8.17 -17.66 -3.57
CA GLY A 267 8.89 -16.48 -3.11
C GLY A 267 8.84 -15.35 -4.15
N ALA A 268 8.96 -15.70 -5.44
CA ALA A 268 8.80 -14.76 -6.54
C ALA A 268 7.39 -14.15 -6.58
N ALA A 269 6.35 -14.95 -6.36
CA ALA A 269 4.98 -14.46 -6.26
C ALA A 269 4.81 -13.54 -5.05
N ALA A 270 5.21 -13.98 -3.85
CA ALA A 270 5.13 -13.20 -2.61
C ALA A 270 5.83 -11.84 -2.70
N ALA A 271 7.07 -11.82 -3.22
CA ALA A 271 7.82 -10.57 -3.41
C ALA A 271 7.09 -9.60 -4.37
N SER A 272 6.56 -10.13 -5.47
CA SER A 272 5.87 -9.33 -6.50
C SER A 272 4.57 -8.68 -6.01
N ILE A 273 3.87 -9.31 -5.05
CA ILE A 273 2.61 -8.80 -4.49
C ILE A 273 2.79 -8.05 -3.16
N GLY A 274 3.93 -8.24 -2.50
CA GLY A 274 4.20 -7.71 -1.17
C GLY A 274 4.90 -6.35 -1.18
N TYR A 275 5.91 -6.17 -2.02
CA TYR A 275 6.83 -5.03 -1.90
C TYR A 275 6.59 -3.93 -2.94
N GLU A 276 6.31 -2.71 -2.48
CA GLU A 276 6.12 -1.54 -3.36
C GLU A 276 7.39 -1.15 -4.11
N TRP A 277 8.54 -1.24 -3.43
CA TRP A 277 9.86 -0.90 -3.94
C TRP A 277 10.36 -1.84 -5.06
N PHE A 278 9.64 -2.93 -5.34
CA PHE A 278 10.04 -4.05 -6.20
C PHE A 278 9.20 -4.13 -7.49
N GLN A 279 9.75 -4.61 -8.62
CA GLN A 279 9.06 -4.57 -9.92
C GLN A 279 8.77 -5.95 -10.55
N HIS A 280 9.76 -6.82 -10.74
CA HIS A 280 9.56 -8.10 -11.45
C HIS A 280 10.28 -9.27 -10.79
N SER A 281 9.70 -10.47 -10.89
CA SER A 281 10.37 -11.70 -10.51
C SER A 281 10.49 -12.69 -11.66
N VAL A 282 11.56 -13.47 -11.61
CA VAL A 282 11.81 -14.61 -12.50
C VAL A 282 11.73 -15.89 -11.69
N GLY A 283 10.66 -16.66 -11.89
CA GLY A 283 10.45 -17.97 -11.33
C GLY A 283 10.91 -19.10 -12.26
N VAL A 284 11.02 -20.30 -11.70
CA VAL A 284 11.15 -21.56 -12.44
C VAL A 284 10.07 -22.50 -11.91
N GLY A 285 9.26 -23.05 -12.81
CA GLY A 285 8.15 -23.93 -12.43
C GLY A 285 8.02 -25.11 -13.38
N ASN A 286 7.53 -26.23 -12.85
CA ASN A 286 7.26 -27.49 -13.54
C ASN A 286 6.04 -27.46 -14.48
N GLY A 287 5.73 -26.29 -15.03
CA GLY A 287 4.61 -26.09 -15.93
C GLY A 287 3.22 -26.20 -15.28
N ARG A 288 3.07 -26.69 -14.04
CA ARG A 288 1.79 -26.69 -13.33
C ARG A 288 1.30 -25.26 -13.12
N ILE A 289 0.05 -25.03 -13.51
CA ILE A 289 -0.65 -23.75 -13.39
C ILE A 289 -0.82 -23.40 -11.92
N VAL A 290 -0.11 -22.39 -11.42
CA VAL A 290 -0.56 -21.69 -10.22
C VAL A 290 -0.02 -20.24 -10.17
N PRO A 291 -0.82 -19.20 -10.47
CA PRO A 291 -0.52 -17.83 -10.07
C PRO A 291 -1.14 -17.57 -8.69
N ASP A 292 -0.70 -18.30 -7.67
CA ASP A 292 -1.14 -17.96 -6.31
C ASP A 292 -0.64 -16.57 -5.93
N GLY A 293 -1.51 -15.79 -5.29
CA GLY A 293 -1.27 -14.39 -4.94
C GLY A 293 -1.85 -13.36 -5.93
N GLY A 294 -2.46 -13.78 -7.04
CA GLY A 294 -3.19 -12.88 -7.93
C GLY A 294 -2.27 -11.91 -8.68
N ILE A 295 -1.25 -12.45 -9.35
CA ILE A 295 -0.23 -11.70 -10.09
C ILE A 295 -0.22 -12.13 -11.57
N TYR A 296 0.06 -11.20 -12.48
CA TYR A 296 0.23 -11.57 -13.89
C TYR A 296 1.51 -12.37 -14.05
N SER A 297 1.43 -13.48 -14.80
CA SER A 297 2.62 -14.26 -15.12
C SER A 297 2.54 -14.94 -16.47
N ILE A 298 3.69 -15.10 -17.12
CA ILE A 298 3.85 -15.83 -18.38
C ILE A 298 4.89 -16.93 -18.19
N ALA A 299 4.48 -18.18 -18.42
CA ALA A 299 5.42 -19.26 -18.68
C ALA A 299 5.71 -19.28 -20.17
N THR A 300 6.97 -19.12 -20.55
CA THR A 300 7.35 -18.96 -21.95
C THR A 300 7.29 -20.27 -22.73
N SER A 301 7.12 -20.18 -24.05
CA SER A 301 7.26 -21.28 -25.01
C SER A 301 8.57 -22.04 -24.79
N GLN A 302 8.55 -23.34 -25.10
CA GLN A 302 9.75 -24.17 -25.03
C GLN A 302 10.86 -23.59 -25.93
N GLY A 303 12.06 -23.42 -25.36
CA GLY A 303 13.21 -22.84 -26.05
C GLY A 303 13.22 -21.31 -26.16
N GLY A 304 12.21 -20.60 -25.64
CA GLY A 304 12.14 -19.13 -25.68
C GLY A 304 13.14 -18.42 -24.77
N ILE A 305 13.46 -19.03 -23.62
CA ILE A 305 14.48 -18.57 -22.67
C ILE A 305 15.47 -19.72 -22.44
N SER A 306 16.77 -19.39 -22.48
CA SER A 306 17.83 -20.36 -22.18
C SER A 306 17.70 -20.87 -20.74
N ILE A 307 17.80 -22.19 -20.59
CA ILE A 307 17.86 -22.87 -19.29
C ILE A 307 19.30 -23.12 -18.83
N ASP A 308 20.30 -22.63 -19.56
CA ASP A 308 21.70 -22.80 -19.16
C ASP A 308 22.00 -22.09 -17.84
N GLY A 309 22.58 -22.84 -16.90
CA GLY A 309 22.77 -22.42 -15.52
C GLY A 309 21.50 -22.39 -14.65
N ILE A 310 20.36 -22.89 -15.13
CA ILE A 310 19.13 -23.04 -14.34
C ILE A 310 18.98 -24.49 -13.91
N TRP A 311 18.82 -24.72 -12.60
CA TRP A 311 18.48 -26.03 -12.09
C TRP A 311 17.01 -26.35 -12.38
N THR A 312 16.79 -27.38 -13.19
CA THR A 312 15.45 -27.88 -13.54
C THR A 312 15.25 -29.27 -12.95
N THR A 313 14.00 -29.55 -12.61
CA THR A 313 13.55 -30.84 -12.07
C THR A 313 12.99 -31.75 -13.17
N SER A 314 12.66 -31.19 -14.33
CA SER A 314 12.20 -31.93 -15.49
C SER A 314 12.41 -31.12 -16.77
N SER A 315 12.34 -31.79 -17.92
CA SER A 315 12.32 -31.17 -19.25
C SER A 315 11.08 -30.32 -19.51
N SER A 316 10.04 -30.44 -18.67
CA SER A 316 8.82 -29.63 -18.72
C SER A 316 8.93 -28.30 -17.96
N ASP A 317 10.01 -28.10 -17.19
CA ASP A 317 10.21 -26.87 -16.42
C ASP A 317 10.40 -25.67 -17.36
N ARG A 318 9.79 -24.54 -16.98
CA ARG A 318 9.82 -23.29 -17.74
C ARG A 318 10.18 -22.12 -16.84
N THR A 319 10.89 -21.16 -17.41
CA THR A 319 11.05 -19.84 -16.81
C THR A 319 9.70 -19.13 -16.83
N ARG A 320 9.31 -18.61 -15.67
CA ARG A 320 8.07 -17.86 -15.50
C ARG A 320 8.41 -16.43 -15.13
N LEU A 321 7.91 -15.47 -15.92
CA LEU A 321 8.07 -14.04 -15.61
C LEU A 321 6.83 -13.58 -14.88
N LEU A 322 7.01 -12.80 -13.80
CA LEU A 322 5.93 -12.29 -12.96
C LEU A 322 6.03 -10.78 -12.87
N SER A 323 4.90 -10.09 -12.99
CA SER A 323 4.84 -8.61 -12.96
C SER A 323 3.48 -8.12 -12.49
N ARG A 324 3.45 -6.92 -11.90
CA ARG A 324 2.20 -6.30 -11.39
C ARG A 324 1.28 -5.75 -12.47
N SER A 325 1.73 -5.60 -13.71
CA SER A 325 0.88 -5.19 -14.82
C SER A 325 1.18 -5.96 -16.10
N LEU A 326 0.21 -6.02 -17.01
CA LEU A 326 0.40 -6.60 -18.34
C LEU A 326 1.35 -5.77 -19.21
N GLU A 327 1.44 -4.46 -18.99
CA GLU A 327 2.43 -3.60 -19.65
C GLU A 327 3.85 -3.98 -19.21
N ASP A 328 4.09 -4.03 -17.90
CA ASP A 328 5.37 -4.41 -17.31
C ASP A 328 5.77 -5.84 -17.70
N LEU A 329 4.78 -6.77 -17.74
CA LEU A 329 5.00 -8.16 -18.16
C LEU A 329 5.34 -8.28 -19.64
N LEU A 330 4.67 -7.49 -20.50
CA LEU A 330 4.97 -7.45 -21.92
C LEU A 330 6.39 -6.91 -22.14
N ASP A 331 6.72 -5.81 -21.46
CA ASP A 331 7.98 -5.11 -21.63
C ASP A 331 9.16 -6.01 -21.27
N ILE A 332 9.11 -6.69 -20.12
CA ILE A 332 10.15 -7.63 -19.71
C ILE A 332 10.20 -8.84 -20.65
N THR A 333 9.06 -9.39 -21.09
CA THR A 333 9.03 -10.53 -22.03
C THR A 333 9.66 -10.19 -23.37
N VAL A 334 9.30 -9.06 -23.98
CA VAL A 334 9.86 -8.58 -25.26
C VAL A 334 11.38 -8.43 -25.15
N ARG A 335 11.83 -7.70 -24.11
CA ARG A 335 13.25 -7.38 -23.90
C ARG A 335 14.07 -8.64 -23.58
N SER A 336 13.53 -9.54 -22.77
CA SER A 336 14.25 -10.70 -22.27
C SER A 336 14.24 -11.90 -23.21
N THR A 337 13.26 -12.03 -24.10
CA THR A 337 13.26 -13.04 -25.18
C THR A 337 13.97 -12.54 -26.44
N GLY A 338 14.11 -11.22 -26.61
CA GLY A 338 14.69 -10.63 -27.83
C GLY A 338 13.73 -10.61 -29.01
N GLN A 339 12.45 -10.90 -28.80
CA GLN A 339 11.40 -10.70 -29.80
C GLN A 339 11.25 -9.20 -30.07
N GLN A 340 11.15 -8.79 -31.34
CA GLN A 340 10.85 -7.40 -31.68
C GLN A 340 9.37 -7.10 -31.40
N PRO A 341 9.02 -5.89 -30.94
CA PRO A 341 7.62 -5.50 -30.83
C PRO A 341 7.02 -5.45 -32.25
N GLN A 342 6.18 -6.43 -32.57
CA GLN A 342 5.37 -6.47 -33.78
C GLN A 342 3.91 -6.26 -33.41
N GLU A 343 3.07 -5.92 -34.39
CA GLU A 343 1.63 -5.98 -34.18
C GLU A 343 1.23 -7.42 -33.83
N PRO A 344 0.43 -7.64 -32.77
CA PRO A 344 0.08 -8.97 -32.35
C PRO A 344 -0.67 -9.70 -33.45
N LYS A 345 -0.32 -10.95 -33.69
CA LYS A 345 -1.16 -11.81 -34.54
C LYS A 345 -2.49 -12.04 -33.83
N SER A 346 -3.55 -11.40 -34.34
CA SER A 346 -4.88 -11.53 -33.77
C SER A 346 -5.43 -12.95 -33.99
N PRO A 347 -5.77 -13.70 -32.93
CA PRO A 347 -6.35 -15.02 -33.06
C PRO A 347 -7.74 -14.94 -33.69
N LYS A 348 -8.08 -15.93 -34.53
CA LYS A 348 -9.37 -16.03 -35.24
C LYS A 348 -10.38 -16.95 -34.53
N ARG A 349 -9.92 -17.71 -33.54
CA ARG A 349 -10.73 -18.65 -32.76
C ARG A 349 -10.38 -18.49 -31.28
N ILE A 350 -11.40 -18.50 -30.44
CA ILE A 350 -11.28 -18.65 -28.99
C ILE A 350 -11.81 -20.05 -28.69
N LEU A 351 -10.98 -20.92 -28.14
CA LEU A 351 -11.35 -22.30 -27.83
C LEU A 351 -11.59 -22.45 -26.34
N TYR A 352 -12.72 -23.06 -25.99
CA TYR A 352 -13.17 -23.29 -24.62
C TYR A 352 -13.41 -24.79 -24.39
N PRO A 353 -12.41 -25.53 -23.85
CA PRO A 353 -12.51 -26.98 -23.65
C PRO A 353 -13.38 -27.31 -22.43
N VAL A 354 -14.62 -27.75 -22.65
CA VAL A 354 -15.58 -28.01 -21.56
C VAL A 354 -15.28 -29.30 -20.80
N ASP A 355 -14.62 -30.26 -21.43
CA ASP A 355 -14.15 -31.50 -20.81
C ASP A 355 -12.94 -31.27 -19.87
N MET A 356 -12.40 -30.05 -19.81
CA MET A 356 -11.29 -29.65 -18.93
C MET A 356 -11.61 -28.48 -17.98
N ALA A 357 -12.85 -27.95 -17.99
CA ALA A 357 -13.21 -26.70 -17.31
C ALA A 357 -14.14 -26.86 -16.09
N SER A 358 -14.02 -27.94 -15.32
CA SER A 358 -14.86 -28.16 -14.14
C SER A 358 -14.51 -27.19 -12.99
N VAL A 359 -15.29 -26.12 -12.83
CA VAL A 359 -15.18 -25.12 -11.76
C VAL A 359 -16.52 -24.86 -11.08
N ASP A 360 -16.49 -24.16 -9.94
CA ASP A 360 -17.72 -23.69 -9.28
C ASP A 360 -18.44 -22.59 -10.09
N GLU A 361 -19.68 -22.30 -9.72
CA GLU A 361 -20.53 -21.32 -10.42
C GLU A 361 -19.91 -19.91 -10.48
N THR A 362 -19.24 -19.46 -9.41
CA THR A 362 -18.64 -18.12 -9.34
C THR A 362 -17.42 -18.01 -10.26
N GLN A 363 -16.57 -19.03 -10.27
CA GLN A 363 -15.44 -19.11 -11.20
C GLN A 363 -15.91 -19.26 -12.66
N GLN A 364 -16.98 -20.02 -12.89
CA GLN A 364 -17.58 -20.19 -14.21
C GLN A 364 -18.11 -18.86 -14.76
N GLU A 365 -18.82 -18.08 -13.95
CA GLU A 365 -19.30 -16.76 -14.34
C GLU A 365 -18.14 -15.81 -14.67
N ALA A 366 -17.06 -15.83 -13.87
CA ALA A 366 -15.90 -14.99 -14.10
C ALA A 366 -15.18 -15.35 -15.39
N LEU A 367 -15.01 -16.65 -15.64
CA LEU A 367 -14.46 -17.20 -16.86
C LEU A 367 -15.31 -16.82 -18.09
N ASN A 368 -16.63 -16.96 -18.01
CA ASN A 368 -17.56 -16.54 -19.07
C ASN A 368 -17.43 -15.04 -19.36
N SER A 369 -17.31 -14.21 -18.32
CA SER A 369 -17.15 -12.77 -18.48
C SER A 369 -15.82 -12.40 -19.16
N PHE A 370 -14.74 -13.11 -18.83
CA PHE A 370 -13.45 -12.92 -19.48
C PHE A 370 -13.48 -13.36 -20.95
N VAL A 371 -14.09 -14.52 -21.23
CA VAL A 371 -14.30 -15.01 -22.61
C VAL A 371 -15.12 -14.00 -23.41
N SER A 372 -16.20 -13.46 -22.85
CA SER A 372 -17.00 -12.41 -23.52
C SER A 372 -16.17 -11.19 -23.89
N THR A 373 -15.28 -10.75 -23.01
CA THR A 373 -14.37 -9.62 -23.27
C THR A 373 -13.45 -9.90 -24.45
N LEU A 374 -12.93 -11.12 -24.56
CA LEU A 374 -12.12 -11.53 -25.71
C LEU A 374 -12.94 -11.63 -27.01
N GLN A 375 -14.18 -12.14 -26.95
CA GLN A 375 -15.07 -12.20 -28.13
C GLN A 375 -15.37 -10.80 -28.69
N ASP A 376 -15.69 -9.85 -27.81
CA ASP A 376 -16.01 -8.47 -28.19
C ASP A 376 -14.80 -7.71 -28.75
N PHE A 377 -13.61 -8.04 -28.24
CA PHE A 377 -12.36 -7.48 -28.75
C PHE A 377 -12.00 -8.04 -30.13
N LEU A 378 -12.00 -9.37 -30.26
CA LEU A 378 -11.54 -10.09 -31.45
C LEU A 378 -12.60 -10.15 -32.58
N GLY A 379 -13.87 -9.93 -32.26
CA GLY A 379 -14.97 -10.07 -33.22
C GLY A 379 -15.24 -11.53 -33.61
N VAL A 380 -14.88 -12.49 -32.75
CA VAL A 380 -15.05 -13.93 -32.97
C VAL A 380 -15.84 -14.54 -31.83
N GLN A 381 -16.69 -15.52 -32.14
CA GLN A 381 -17.42 -16.27 -31.11
C GLN A 381 -16.53 -17.39 -30.56
N ALA A 382 -16.58 -17.60 -29.24
CA ALA A 382 -15.89 -18.68 -28.58
C ALA A 382 -16.52 -20.01 -28.97
N GLN A 383 -15.67 -20.98 -29.30
CA GLN A 383 -16.04 -22.31 -29.69
C GLN A 383 -15.86 -23.22 -28.49
N THR A 384 -16.98 -23.74 -28.00
CA THR A 384 -16.95 -24.84 -27.03
C THR A 384 -16.45 -26.10 -27.74
N ILE A 385 -15.42 -26.74 -27.19
CA ILE A 385 -14.87 -27.98 -27.73
C ILE A 385 -14.83 -29.05 -26.65
N ASP A 386 -14.94 -30.31 -27.06
CA ASP A 386 -14.70 -31.49 -26.24
C ASP A 386 -13.49 -32.22 -26.85
N ILE A 387 -12.34 -32.13 -26.17
CA ILE A 387 -11.07 -32.64 -26.68
C ILE A 387 -11.13 -34.17 -26.81
N GLY A 388 -11.74 -34.85 -25.83
CA GLY A 388 -11.97 -36.29 -25.88
C GLY A 388 -12.84 -36.72 -27.06
N ALA A 389 -13.90 -35.97 -27.37
CA ALA A 389 -14.75 -36.24 -28.53
C ALA A 389 -14.02 -36.03 -29.86
N ILE A 390 -13.21 -34.97 -29.98
CA ILE A 390 -12.38 -34.72 -31.18
C ILE A 390 -11.36 -35.85 -31.37
N TRP A 391 -10.78 -36.36 -30.27
CA TRP A 391 -9.90 -37.53 -30.31
C TRP A 391 -10.64 -38.77 -30.80
N ALA A 392 -11.86 -39.03 -30.31
CA ALA A 392 -12.65 -40.18 -30.75
C ALA A 392 -13.05 -40.10 -32.24
N GLU A 393 -13.30 -38.90 -32.77
CA GLU A 393 -13.64 -38.69 -34.19
C GLU A 393 -12.41 -38.80 -35.11
N SER A 394 -11.24 -38.36 -34.65
CA SER A 394 -10.03 -38.31 -35.46
C SER A 394 -8.79 -38.62 -34.61
N PRO A 395 -8.63 -39.87 -34.13
CA PRO A 395 -7.49 -40.25 -33.30
C PRO A 395 -6.21 -40.29 -34.14
N PRO A 396 -5.02 -40.15 -33.52
CA PRO A 396 -3.77 -40.45 -34.20
C PRO A 396 -3.68 -41.94 -34.55
N ASP A 397 -2.94 -42.27 -35.60
CA ASP A 397 -2.83 -43.65 -36.12
C ASP A 397 -2.37 -44.63 -35.02
N GLU A 398 -1.45 -44.19 -34.16
CA GLU A 398 -0.89 -44.96 -33.05
C GLU A 398 -1.86 -45.20 -31.88
N ALA A 399 -3.02 -44.56 -31.86
CA ALA A 399 -4.03 -44.66 -30.80
C ALA A 399 -5.46 -44.83 -31.34
N SER A 400 -5.59 -45.37 -32.56
CA SER A 400 -6.86 -45.45 -33.31
C SER A 400 -7.98 -46.20 -32.59
N ASP A 401 -7.66 -47.12 -31.67
CA ASP A 401 -8.61 -47.92 -30.90
C ASP A 401 -8.68 -47.54 -29.40
N GLU A 402 -8.00 -46.48 -28.96
CA GLU A 402 -7.92 -46.08 -27.54
C GLU A 402 -8.56 -44.70 -27.27
N ASP A 403 -9.29 -44.59 -26.16
CA ASP A 403 -9.76 -43.31 -25.62
C ASP A 403 -8.57 -42.41 -25.23
N MET A 404 -8.72 -41.08 -25.37
CA MET A 404 -7.64 -40.12 -25.10
C MET A 404 -7.10 -40.24 -23.67
N GLN A 405 -7.97 -40.27 -22.66
CA GLN A 405 -7.55 -40.31 -21.27
C GLN A 405 -6.97 -41.70 -20.92
N ALA A 406 -7.42 -42.76 -21.59
CA ALA A 406 -6.80 -44.08 -21.49
C ALA A 406 -5.39 -44.12 -22.12
N TYR A 407 -5.22 -43.56 -23.33
CA TYR A 407 -3.94 -43.49 -24.03
C TYR A 407 -2.92 -42.65 -23.26
N MET A 408 -3.38 -41.52 -22.72
CA MET A 408 -2.58 -40.56 -21.94
C MET A 408 -2.51 -40.89 -20.45
N ARG A 409 -3.14 -41.98 -19.99
CA ARG A 409 -3.38 -42.25 -18.57
C ARG A 409 -2.15 -42.07 -17.69
N HIS A 410 -1.02 -42.61 -18.11
CA HIS A 410 0.20 -42.57 -17.32
C HIS A 410 1.28 -41.65 -17.90
N ALA A 411 1.18 -41.30 -19.19
CA ALA A 411 2.28 -40.66 -19.90
C ALA A 411 2.72 -39.32 -19.30
N PRO A 412 1.82 -38.36 -18.97
CA PRO A 412 2.22 -37.09 -18.38
C PRO A 412 2.84 -37.20 -16.98
N PHE A 413 2.38 -38.14 -16.15
CA PHE A 413 2.90 -38.31 -14.79
C PHE A 413 4.21 -39.09 -14.78
N ARG A 414 4.27 -40.25 -15.45
CA ARG A 414 5.47 -41.11 -15.46
C ARG A 414 6.64 -40.45 -16.18
N SER A 415 6.41 -39.70 -17.26
CA SER A 415 7.48 -38.99 -17.95
C SER A 415 8.15 -37.96 -17.02
N TRP A 416 7.34 -37.12 -16.36
CA TRP A 416 7.80 -36.19 -15.34
C TRP A 416 8.42 -36.93 -14.15
N CYS A 417 7.83 -38.03 -13.70
CA CYS A 417 8.29 -38.80 -12.54
C CYS A 417 9.72 -39.28 -12.72
N TYR A 418 10.02 -39.89 -13.87
CA TYR A 418 11.34 -40.40 -14.18
C TYR A 418 12.38 -39.28 -14.11
N GLU A 419 12.12 -38.17 -14.81
CA GLU A 419 13.01 -37.00 -14.82
C GLU A 419 13.18 -36.39 -13.43
N TYR A 420 12.08 -36.19 -12.70
CA TYR A 420 12.07 -35.63 -11.36
C TYR A 420 12.87 -36.48 -10.37
N TYR A 421 12.72 -37.80 -10.42
CA TYR A 421 13.49 -38.69 -9.57
C TYR A 421 14.98 -38.60 -9.92
N HIS A 422 15.33 -38.80 -11.18
CA HIS A 422 16.72 -38.86 -11.62
C HIS A 422 17.46 -37.50 -11.58
N ALA A 423 16.75 -36.37 -11.58
CA ALA A 423 17.32 -35.03 -11.39
C ALA A 423 18.11 -34.88 -10.07
N PHE A 424 17.86 -35.73 -9.07
CA PHE A 424 18.51 -35.67 -7.76
C PHE A 424 19.31 -36.95 -7.42
N ASP A 425 19.65 -37.78 -8.41
CA ASP A 425 20.43 -39.00 -8.18
C ASP A 425 21.80 -38.73 -7.55
N GLU A 426 22.55 -37.80 -8.15
CA GLU A 426 23.88 -37.40 -7.67
C GLU A 426 23.79 -36.87 -6.24
N PHE A 427 22.85 -35.96 -5.98
CA PHE A 427 22.60 -35.41 -4.65
C PHE A 427 22.34 -36.52 -3.61
N ARG A 428 21.39 -37.42 -3.86
CA ARG A 428 21.07 -38.50 -2.91
C ARG A 428 22.26 -39.44 -2.70
N HIS A 429 22.99 -39.75 -3.78
CA HIS A 429 24.16 -40.61 -3.72
C HIS A 429 25.29 -40.00 -2.87
N GLU A 430 25.69 -38.77 -3.20
CA GLU A 430 26.74 -38.04 -2.50
C GLU A 430 26.38 -37.77 -1.03
N TYR A 431 25.12 -37.40 -0.76
CA TYR A 431 24.65 -37.18 0.60
C TYR A 431 24.79 -38.44 1.46
N ARG A 432 24.34 -39.59 0.92
CA ARG A 432 24.47 -40.90 1.60
C ARG A 432 25.92 -41.26 1.84
N GLN A 433 26.79 -41.07 0.84
CA GLN A 433 28.22 -41.34 0.98
C GLN A 433 28.87 -40.49 2.09
N LYS A 434 28.56 -39.19 2.12
CA LYS A 434 29.20 -38.23 3.04
C LYS A 434 28.65 -38.29 4.46
N THR A 435 27.36 -38.54 4.63
CA THR A 435 26.67 -38.46 5.94
C THR A 435 26.29 -39.80 6.54
N GLN A 436 26.37 -40.90 5.75
CA GLN A 436 25.92 -42.25 6.11
C GLN A 436 24.42 -42.32 6.46
N LYS A 437 23.61 -41.40 5.93
CA LYS A 437 22.15 -41.30 6.11
C LYS A 437 21.48 -40.90 4.81
N GLU A 438 20.18 -41.21 4.66
CA GLU A 438 19.37 -40.65 3.57
C GLU A 438 19.19 -39.14 3.77
N ALA A 439 19.13 -38.40 2.66
CA ALA A 439 18.79 -36.98 2.69
C ALA A 439 17.35 -36.80 3.16
N PHE A 440 17.13 -35.88 4.09
CA PHE A 440 15.79 -35.51 4.48
C PHE A 440 15.09 -34.79 3.33
N ALA A 441 13.84 -35.18 3.08
CA ALA A 441 12.91 -34.49 2.23
C ALA A 441 11.54 -34.42 2.92
N GLU A 442 10.82 -33.33 2.66
CA GLU A 442 9.47 -33.12 3.13
C GLU A 442 8.51 -34.23 2.64
N PRO A 443 7.36 -34.45 3.31
CA PRO A 443 6.42 -35.51 2.93
C PRO A 443 6.04 -35.51 1.44
N THR A 444 5.83 -34.34 0.82
CA THR A 444 5.46 -34.24 -0.60
C THR A 444 6.60 -34.66 -1.55
N PRO A 445 7.82 -34.08 -1.50
CA PRO A 445 8.94 -34.54 -2.31
C PRO A 445 9.30 -36.02 -2.06
N GLN A 446 9.23 -36.47 -0.80
CA GLN A 446 9.48 -37.87 -0.44
C GLN A 446 8.46 -38.82 -1.08
N PHE A 447 7.16 -38.46 -1.04
CA PHE A 447 6.11 -39.21 -1.73
C PHE A 447 6.40 -39.35 -3.22
N PHE A 448 6.78 -38.24 -3.88
CA PHE A 448 7.11 -38.30 -5.31
C PHE A 448 8.35 -39.15 -5.55
N TRP A 449 9.43 -39.02 -4.78
CA TRP A 449 10.60 -39.89 -4.94
C TRP A 449 10.25 -41.37 -4.78
N ASP A 450 9.42 -41.72 -3.80
CA ASP A 450 9.00 -43.11 -3.56
C ASP A 450 8.11 -43.68 -4.66
N LYS A 451 7.27 -42.85 -5.29
CA LYS A 451 6.45 -43.27 -6.43
C LYS A 451 7.26 -43.31 -7.73
N CYS A 452 8.09 -42.31 -7.95
CA CYS A 452 8.81 -42.11 -9.21
C CYS A 452 9.99 -43.05 -9.40
N LYS A 453 10.61 -43.56 -8.32
CA LYS A 453 11.71 -44.53 -8.40
C LYS A 453 11.35 -45.83 -9.15
N ALA A 454 10.05 -46.13 -9.27
CA ALA A 454 9.56 -47.34 -9.92
C ALA A 454 9.44 -47.20 -11.45
N THR A 455 9.45 -45.97 -11.98
CA THR A 455 9.36 -45.73 -13.43
C THR A 455 10.69 -46.09 -14.10
N THR A 456 10.64 -46.94 -15.11
CA THR A 456 11.82 -47.37 -15.86
C THR A 456 12.15 -46.41 -17.01
N GLU A 457 13.40 -46.40 -17.47
CA GLU A 457 13.81 -45.62 -18.66
C GLU A 457 13.02 -46.03 -19.92
N THR A 458 12.63 -47.31 -20.02
CA THR A 458 11.84 -47.81 -21.15
C THR A 458 10.43 -47.23 -21.13
N GLU A 459 9.78 -47.19 -19.97
CA GLU A 459 8.48 -46.55 -19.81
C GLU A 459 8.58 -45.04 -20.06
N HIS A 460 9.61 -44.37 -19.55
CA HIS A 460 9.85 -42.95 -19.79
C HIS A 460 9.95 -42.63 -21.29
N ARG A 461 10.72 -43.41 -22.05
CA ARG A 461 10.89 -43.22 -23.49
C ARG A 461 9.59 -43.44 -24.26
N GLU A 462 8.80 -44.43 -23.86
CA GLU A 462 7.47 -44.69 -24.44
C GLU A 462 6.49 -43.56 -24.10
N ASP A 463 6.46 -43.10 -22.85
CA ASP A 463 5.59 -42.02 -22.41
C ASP A 463 5.96 -40.69 -23.09
N LEU A 464 7.26 -40.40 -23.31
CA LEU A 464 7.70 -39.25 -24.12
C LEU A 464 7.23 -39.36 -25.57
N ARG A 465 7.25 -40.56 -26.16
CA ARG A 465 6.70 -40.80 -27.50
C ARG A 465 5.19 -40.51 -27.54
N ARG A 466 4.43 -41.00 -26.56
CA ARG A 466 2.98 -40.74 -26.45
C ARG A 466 2.68 -39.24 -26.31
N LEU A 467 3.47 -38.53 -25.51
CA LEU A 467 3.35 -37.07 -25.34
C LEU A 467 3.63 -36.33 -26.64
N GLU A 468 4.62 -36.75 -27.42
CA GLU A 468 4.91 -36.15 -28.74
C GLU A 468 3.77 -36.40 -29.73
N ILE A 469 3.24 -37.63 -29.80
CA ILE A 469 2.08 -37.97 -30.65
C ILE A 469 0.87 -37.11 -30.27
N TYR A 470 0.57 -37.01 -28.97
CA TYR A 470 -0.51 -36.16 -28.47
C TYR A 470 -0.29 -34.69 -28.82
N ARG A 471 0.94 -34.18 -28.67
CA ARG A 471 1.29 -32.80 -29.00
C ARG A 471 1.09 -32.49 -30.49
N GLN A 472 1.55 -33.38 -31.37
CA GLN A 472 1.37 -33.24 -32.82
C GLN A 472 -0.10 -33.28 -33.19
N TRP A 473 -0.83 -34.28 -32.68
CA TRP A 473 -2.28 -34.40 -32.89
C TRP A 473 -3.05 -33.16 -32.41
N PHE A 474 -2.76 -32.68 -31.19
CA PHE A 474 -3.40 -31.51 -30.61
C PHE A 474 -3.10 -30.27 -31.45
N HIS A 475 -1.85 -30.12 -31.88
CA HIS A 475 -1.48 -29.03 -32.76
C HIS A 475 -2.28 -29.10 -34.05
N GLU A 476 -2.32 -30.23 -34.74
CA GLU A 476 -2.98 -30.39 -36.03
C GLU A 476 -4.51 -30.28 -35.98
N LYS A 477 -5.15 -30.88 -34.98
CA LYS A 477 -6.62 -31.01 -34.92
C LYS A 477 -7.30 -29.90 -34.15
N ILE A 478 -6.61 -29.29 -33.18
CA ILE A 478 -7.20 -28.28 -32.29
C ILE A 478 -6.60 -26.91 -32.62
N MET A 479 -5.28 -26.77 -32.56
CA MET A 479 -4.61 -25.47 -32.66
C MET A 479 -4.38 -24.97 -34.09
N ALA A 480 -4.26 -25.86 -35.08
CA ALA A 480 -3.75 -25.49 -36.41
C ALA A 480 -4.85 -25.17 -37.43
N THR A 481 -4.81 -23.92 -37.89
CA THR A 481 -4.52 -23.62 -39.30
C THR A 481 -3.09 -23.03 -39.42
N PRO A 482 -2.48 -22.91 -40.62
CA PRO A 482 -1.06 -22.53 -40.79
C PRO A 482 -0.62 -21.15 -40.26
N ASN A 483 -1.50 -20.37 -39.63
CA ASN A 483 -1.28 -18.97 -39.27
C ASN A 483 -1.44 -18.66 -37.76
N ALA A 484 -1.41 -19.67 -36.87
CA ALA A 484 -1.59 -19.46 -35.42
C ALA A 484 -2.94 -18.78 -35.08
N ASP A 485 -4.04 -19.49 -35.33
CA ASP A 485 -5.38 -18.90 -35.38
C ASP A 485 -6.21 -19.06 -34.10
N ALA A 486 -5.73 -19.77 -33.08
CA ALA A 486 -6.53 -20.09 -31.89
C ALA A 486 -5.81 -19.79 -30.57
N ILE A 487 -6.56 -19.30 -29.59
CA ILE A 487 -6.17 -19.26 -28.17
C ILE A 487 -7.11 -20.16 -27.35
N LEU A 488 -6.58 -20.83 -26.34
CA LEU A 488 -7.38 -21.56 -25.37
C LEU A 488 -7.57 -20.74 -24.11
N VAL A 489 -8.79 -20.77 -23.57
CA VAL A 489 -9.12 -20.14 -22.29
C VAL A 489 -9.58 -21.22 -21.32
N LEU A 490 -8.86 -21.36 -20.21
CA LEU A 490 -9.11 -22.37 -19.17
C LEU A 490 -9.20 -21.71 -17.79
N PRO A 491 -9.87 -22.36 -16.82
CA PRO A 491 -9.71 -22.03 -15.41
C PRO A 491 -8.24 -21.96 -14.97
N CYS A 492 -7.97 -21.15 -13.97
CA CYS A 492 -6.65 -21.03 -13.37
C CYS A 492 -6.73 -21.37 -11.88
N GLY A 493 -6.07 -22.47 -11.47
CA GLY A 493 -6.14 -22.98 -10.09
C GLY A 493 -7.39 -23.82 -9.82
N LYS A 494 -7.39 -24.50 -8.67
CA LYS A 494 -8.36 -25.57 -8.32
C LYS A 494 -9.42 -25.21 -7.28
N SER A 495 -9.32 -24.05 -6.60
CA SER A 495 -10.08 -23.86 -5.35
C SER A 495 -11.06 -22.70 -5.41
N SER A 496 -12.34 -23.06 -5.21
CA SER A 496 -13.44 -22.16 -4.84
C SER A 496 -13.27 -21.54 -3.45
N ARG A 497 -12.28 -22.02 -2.67
CA ARG A 497 -12.03 -21.65 -1.27
C ARG A 497 -10.58 -21.20 -1.09
N VAL A 498 -10.38 -20.12 -0.34
CA VAL A 498 -9.04 -19.72 0.13
C VAL A 498 -8.50 -20.78 1.10
N GLU A 499 -7.32 -21.31 0.80
CA GLU A 499 -6.59 -22.19 1.72
C GLU A 499 -5.67 -21.35 2.59
N HIS A 500 -5.84 -21.46 3.90
CA HIS A 500 -4.99 -20.75 4.86
C HIS A 500 -3.79 -21.58 5.29
N ARG A 501 -2.73 -20.89 5.70
CA ARG A 501 -1.45 -21.49 6.12
C ARG A 501 -1.55 -22.46 7.30
N ASP A 502 -2.52 -22.27 8.20
CA ASP A 502 -2.75 -23.10 9.39
C ASP A 502 -3.52 -24.40 9.10
N GLU A 503 -4.00 -24.59 7.87
CA GLU A 503 -4.67 -25.84 7.48
C GLU A 503 -3.67 -26.97 7.25
N VAL A 504 -4.06 -28.21 7.53
CA VAL A 504 -3.20 -29.36 7.23
C VAL A 504 -3.00 -29.46 5.72
N VAL A 505 -1.75 -29.60 5.28
CA VAL A 505 -1.42 -29.84 3.87
C VAL A 505 -2.05 -31.17 3.44
N ALA A 506 -2.87 -31.15 2.39
CA ALA A 506 -3.50 -32.35 1.88
C ALA A 506 -2.42 -33.36 1.41
N PRO A 507 -2.61 -34.68 1.63
CA PRO A 507 -1.67 -35.68 1.15
C PRO A 507 -1.44 -35.55 -0.35
N PRO A 508 -0.18 -35.64 -0.82
CA PRO A 508 0.12 -35.58 -2.25
C PRO A 508 -0.53 -36.75 -2.98
N THR A 509 -1.04 -36.49 -4.19
CA THR A 509 -1.65 -37.50 -5.05
C THR A 509 -0.89 -37.63 -6.37
N ILE A 510 -0.97 -38.81 -6.97
CA ILE A 510 -0.63 -38.97 -8.38
C ILE A 510 -1.77 -38.41 -9.24
N TYR A 511 -1.46 -37.95 -10.45
CA TYR A 511 -2.46 -37.60 -11.45
C TYR A 511 -2.36 -38.58 -12.62
N GLU A 512 -3.49 -38.84 -13.25
CA GLU A 512 -3.58 -39.65 -14.46
C GLU A 512 -4.19 -38.80 -15.57
N GLY A 513 -3.76 -39.04 -16.81
CA GLY A 513 -4.30 -38.38 -17.98
C GLY A 513 -3.89 -36.91 -18.12
N VAL A 514 -4.67 -36.18 -18.91
CA VAL A 514 -4.44 -34.77 -19.25
C VAL A 514 -5.51 -33.90 -18.58
N GLY A 515 -5.05 -32.89 -17.83
CA GLY A 515 -5.93 -31.89 -17.20
C GLY A 515 -5.46 -30.46 -17.47
N PRO A 516 -6.28 -29.46 -17.09
CA PRO A 516 -6.03 -28.05 -17.43
C PRO A 516 -4.69 -27.56 -16.89
N GLU A 517 -4.28 -28.01 -15.69
CA GLU A 517 -3.06 -27.55 -15.02
C GLU A 517 -1.74 -27.94 -15.70
N ILE A 518 -1.74 -28.96 -16.55
CA ILE A 518 -0.52 -29.50 -17.18
C ILE A 518 -0.54 -29.40 -18.71
N LEU A 519 -1.68 -28.96 -19.28
CA LEU A 519 -1.88 -28.94 -20.73
C LEU A 519 -0.82 -28.10 -21.44
N ALA A 520 -0.59 -26.86 -20.98
CA ALA A 520 0.42 -25.98 -21.59
C ALA A 520 1.83 -26.60 -21.55
N SER A 521 2.17 -27.29 -20.46
CA SER A 521 3.48 -27.93 -20.27
C SER A 521 3.65 -29.12 -21.22
N ILE A 522 2.60 -29.94 -21.36
CA ILE A 522 2.56 -31.06 -22.32
C ILE A 522 2.73 -30.53 -23.74
N LEU A 523 2.03 -29.45 -24.09
CA LEU A 523 2.06 -28.88 -25.42
C LEU A 523 3.34 -28.09 -25.73
N GLY A 524 4.08 -27.63 -24.72
CA GLY A 524 5.30 -26.82 -24.91
C GLY A 524 5.05 -25.38 -25.36
N VAL A 525 3.86 -24.87 -25.08
CA VAL A 525 3.31 -23.58 -25.59
C VAL A 525 3.24 -22.53 -24.48
N PRO A 526 3.09 -21.22 -24.79
CA PRO A 526 3.08 -20.19 -23.77
C PRO A 526 1.77 -20.21 -22.96
N HIS A 527 1.90 -19.96 -21.67
CA HIS A 527 0.77 -19.90 -20.72
C HIS A 527 0.79 -18.60 -19.94
N LEU A 528 -0.22 -17.77 -20.20
CA LEU A 528 -0.45 -16.50 -19.54
C LEU A 528 -1.50 -16.68 -18.44
N ALA A 529 -1.13 -16.36 -17.21
CA ALA A 529 -2.03 -16.31 -16.07
C ALA A 529 -2.46 -14.86 -15.81
N VAL A 530 -3.78 -14.62 -15.84
CA VAL A 530 -4.37 -13.28 -15.87
C VAL A 530 -5.29 -13.08 -14.67
N PRO A 531 -4.86 -12.43 -13.58
CA PRO A 531 -5.78 -11.84 -12.63
C PRO A 531 -6.58 -10.71 -13.30
N PHE A 532 -7.90 -10.73 -13.17
CA PHE A 532 -8.76 -9.72 -13.80
C PHE A 532 -9.96 -9.29 -12.93
N THR A 533 -10.23 -10.04 -11.86
CA THR A 533 -11.27 -9.72 -10.89
C THR A 533 -10.93 -10.34 -9.54
N GLN A 534 -11.70 -10.00 -8.51
CA GLN A 534 -11.60 -10.58 -7.18
C GLN A 534 -12.99 -10.78 -6.58
N VAL A 535 -13.20 -11.89 -5.88
CA VAL A 535 -14.48 -12.28 -5.31
C VAL A 535 -14.45 -12.22 -3.78
N PRO A 536 -15.51 -11.72 -3.13
CA PRO A 536 -15.55 -11.66 -1.68
C PRO A 536 -15.65 -13.08 -1.09
N TYR A 537 -14.96 -13.30 0.03
CA TYR A 537 -15.13 -14.47 0.87
C TYR A 537 -15.11 -14.07 2.34
N GLU A 538 -15.79 -14.84 3.19
CA GLU A 538 -15.74 -14.63 4.64
C GLU A 538 -14.47 -15.27 5.20
N SER A 539 -13.52 -14.44 5.62
CA SER A 539 -12.26 -14.93 6.19
C SER A 539 -12.47 -15.35 7.64
N ARG A 540 -12.17 -16.62 7.91
CA ARG A 540 -12.13 -17.17 9.28
C ARG A 540 -10.99 -16.60 10.13
N ILE A 541 -9.94 -16.08 9.49
CA ILE A 541 -8.76 -15.55 10.18
C ILE A 541 -9.02 -14.10 10.62
N SER A 542 -9.48 -13.25 9.71
CA SER A 542 -9.71 -11.83 9.99
C SER A 542 -11.09 -11.54 10.60
N GLY A 543 -12.05 -12.47 10.48
CA GLY A 543 -13.42 -12.30 10.97
C GLY A 543 -14.24 -11.27 10.19
N ARG A 544 -13.79 -10.90 8.98
CA ARG A 544 -14.45 -9.96 8.06
C ARG A 544 -14.42 -10.50 6.64
N THR A 545 -15.21 -9.88 5.76
CA THR A 545 -15.12 -10.13 4.32
C THR A 545 -13.75 -9.72 3.79
N GLU A 546 -13.08 -10.67 3.17
CA GLU A 546 -11.83 -10.50 2.42
C GLU A 546 -12.08 -10.81 0.94
N TYR A 547 -11.08 -10.62 0.08
CA TYR A 547 -11.22 -10.82 -1.37
C TYR A 547 -10.18 -11.78 -1.91
N GLN A 548 -10.65 -12.80 -2.62
CA GLN A 548 -9.82 -13.77 -3.32
C GLN A 548 -9.68 -13.34 -4.78
N THR A 549 -8.46 -13.32 -5.29
CA THR A 549 -8.23 -12.97 -6.70
C THR A 549 -8.69 -14.12 -7.59
N VAL A 550 -9.38 -13.80 -8.69
CA VAL A 550 -9.75 -14.76 -9.72
C VAL A 550 -8.82 -14.58 -10.91
N CYS A 551 -8.24 -15.69 -11.34
CA CYS A 551 -7.30 -15.76 -12.45
C CYS A 551 -7.86 -16.62 -13.59
N VAL A 552 -7.51 -16.28 -14.83
CA VAL A 552 -7.78 -17.11 -16.02
C VAL A 552 -6.47 -17.50 -16.69
N SER A 553 -6.44 -18.72 -17.22
CA SER A 553 -5.35 -19.25 -18.02
C SER A 553 -5.63 -19.00 -19.51
N VAL A 554 -4.73 -18.27 -20.18
CA VAL A 554 -4.75 -18.11 -21.63
C VAL A 554 -3.55 -18.84 -22.22
N ILE A 555 -3.81 -19.83 -23.05
CA ILE A 555 -2.79 -20.65 -23.71
C ILE A 555 -2.76 -20.28 -25.20
N GLY A 556 -1.59 -19.83 -25.65
CA GLY A 556 -1.35 -19.46 -27.05
C GLY A 556 -0.71 -20.58 -27.86
N PRO A 557 -0.58 -20.42 -29.19
CA PRO A 557 0.26 -21.27 -30.01
C PRO A 557 1.76 -21.08 -29.68
N GLN A 558 2.59 -22.04 -30.09
CA GLN A 558 4.04 -21.96 -29.85
C GLN A 558 4.63 -20.67 -30.44
N GLY A 559 5.42 -19.95 -29.64
CA GLY A 559 6.08 -18.70 -30.03
C GLY A 559 5.23 -17.43 -29.93
N SER A 560 3.97 -17.53 -29.50
CA SER A 560 3.03 -16.41 -29.35
C SER A 560 3.10 -15.70 -27.98
N ASP A 561 4.22 -15.85 -27.26
CA ASP A 561 4.44 -15.36 -25.90
C ASP A 561 4.04 -13.89 -25.71
N THR A 562 4.46 -13.03 -26.64
CA THR A 562 4.16 -11.59 -26.64
C THR A 562 2.78 -11.28 -27.23
N ASP A 563 2.37 -12.02 -28.27
CA ASP A 563 1.06 -11.87 -28.92
C ASP A 563 -0.09 -12.04 -27.90
N ILE A 564 -0.06 -13.11 -27.08
CA ILE A 564 -1.14 -13.36 -26.11
C ILE A 564 -1.20 -12.31 -25.00
N ILE A 565 -0.06 -11.77 -24.57
CA ILE A 565 -0.01 -10.68 -23.59
C ILE A 565 -0.64 -9.42 -24.20
N GLN A 566 -0.24 -9.06 -25.43
CA GLN A 566 -0.75 -7.89 -26.14
C GLN A 566 -2.26 -7.99 -26.41
N VAL A 567 -2.75 -9.14 -26.91
CA VAL A 567 -4.17 -9.36 -27.20
C VAL A 567 -5.01 -9.25 -25.93
N VAL A 568 -4.61 -9.92 -24.84
CA VAL A 568 -5.33 -9.85 -23.56
C VAL A 568 -5.31 -8.43 -23.01
N LYS A 569 -4.15 -7.76 -23.03
CA LYS A 569 -4.00 -6.38 -22.57
C LYS A 569 -4.93 -5.44 -23.33
N GLN A 570 -4.92 -5.47 -24.65
CA GLN A 570 -5.76 -4.63 -25.49
C GLN A 570 -7.26 -4.92 -25.31
N ALA A 571 -7.62 -6.19 -25.13
CA ALA A 571 -9.00 -6.59 -24.84
C ALA A 571 -9.50 -6.03 -23.51
N LEU A 572 -8.71 -6.20 -22.44
CA LEU A 572 -9.04 -5.68 -21.12
C LEU A 572 -9.08 -4.14 -21.10
N GLU A 573 -8.12 -3.47 -21.75
CA GLU A 573 -8.11 -2.00 -21.87
C GLU A 573 -9.35 -1.47 -22.62
N LYS A 574 -9.72 -2.10 -23.74
CA LYS A 574 -10.94 -1.76 -24.50
C LYS A 574 -12.21 -1.96 -23.67
N ALA A 575 -12.24 -2.99 -22.82
CA ALA A 575 -13.34 -3.25 -21.89
C ALA A 575 -13.28 -2.41 -20.60
N HIS A 576 -12.29 -1.52 -20.46
CA HIS A 576 -12.04 -0.74 -19.25
C HIS A 576 -11.83 -1.58 -17.98
N VAL A 577 -11.27 -2.78 -18.15
CA VAL A 577 -10.81 -3.67 -17.08
C VAL A 577 -9.37 -3.31 -16.74
N ARG A 578 -9.05 -3.27 -15.45
CA ARG A 578 -7.71 -2.90 -14.97
C ARG A 578 -6.69 -3.97 -15.38
N THR A 579 -5.56 -3.54 -15.93
CA THR A 579 -4.44 -4.38 -16.37
C THR A 579 -3.24 -4.36 -15.42
N ARG A 580 -3.47 -3.89 -14.18
CA ARG A 580 -2.50 -3.79 -13.09
C ARG A 580 -3.14 -4.25 -11.78
N VAL A 581 -2.38 -4.99 -10.99
CA VAL A 581 -2.70 -5.35 -9.61
C VAL A 581 -1.89 -4.52 -8.62
N GLU A 582 -2.48 -4.21 -7.47
CA GLU A 582 -1.82 -3.48 -6.39
C GLU A 582 -0.94 -4.40 -5.54
N THR A 583 -0.08 -3.82 -4.72
CA THR A 583 0.57 -4.53 -3.60
C THR A 583 -0.36 -4.59 -2.40
N GLY A 584 -0.08 -5.50 -1.47
CA GLY A 584 -0.82 -5.59 -0.20
C GLY A 584 -2.14 -6.35 -0.30
N ARG A 585 -3.09 -5.98 0.57
CA ARG A 585 -4.33 -6.71 0.84
C ARG A 585 -5.21 -6.99 -0.39
N PHE A 586 -5.33 -6.03 -1.30
CA PHE A 586 -6.22 -6.13 -2.44
C PHE A 586 -5.43 -6.23 -3.74
N ALA A 587 -5.80 -7.15 -4.64
CA ALA A 587 -5.25 -7.16 -5.99
C ALA A 587 -5.84 -6.00 -6.82
N PHE A 588 -7.11 -5.65 -6.58
CA PHE A 588 -7.81 -4.54 -7.23
C PHE A 588 -8.41 -3.59 -6.18
N PRO A 589 -8.48 -2.25 -6.43
CA PRO A 589 -8.97 -1.30 -5.43
C PRO A 589 -10.37 -1.62 -4.92
N ALA A 590 -10.60 -1.53 -3.60
CA ALA A 590 -11.86 -1.87 -2.96
C ALA A 590 -13.08 -1.09 -3.49
N ASP A 591 -12.88 0.16 -3.95
CA ASP A 591 -13.95 1.02 -4.47
C ASP A 591 -14.53 0.58 -5.81
N THR A 592 -13.80 -0.25 -6.56
CA THR A 592 -14.27 -0.78 -7.85
C THR A 592 -15.45 -1.76 -7.71
N LEU A 593 -15.80 -2.12 -6.46
CA LEU A 593 -16.96 -2.95 -6.11
C LEU A 593 -18.22 -2.15 -5.77
N ARG A 594 -18.13 -0.83 -5.53
CA ARG A 594 -19.27 -0.02 -5.06
C ARG A 594 -19.80 1.01 -6.05
N ASN A 595 -18.96 1.55 -6.94
CA ASN A 595 -19.39 2.62 -7.86
C ASN A 595 -18.80 2.41 -9.25
N GLY A 596 -19.63 2.00 -10.21
CA GLY A 596 -19.24 1.70 -11.59
C GLY A 596 -18.79 2.88 -12.45
N ARG A 597 -17.91 3.76 -11.94
CA ARG A 597 -17.38 4.93 -12.68
C ARG A 597 -15.86 5.11 -12.73
N TYR A 598 -15.05 4.22 -12.15
CA TYR A 598 -13.61 4.14 -12.49
C TYR A 598 -13.15 2.67 -12.49
N SER A 599 -12.62 2.19 -13.63
CA SER A 599 -12.08 0.84 -13.93
C SER A 599 -12.80 -0.33 -13.24
N LYS A 600 -13.75 -0.97 -13.94
CA LYS A 600 -14.54 -2.09 -13.40
C LYS A 600 -13.71 -3.40 -13.41
N PRO A 601 -13.61 -4.18 -12.32
CA PRO A 601 -13.46 -5.62 -12.43
C PRO A 601 -14.67 -6.18 -13.19
N LEU A 602 -14.49 -7.23 -13.98
CA LEU A 602 -15.61 -7.90 -14.64
C LEU A 602 -16.61 -8.37 -13.57
N CYS A 603 -17.79 -7.76 -13.58
CA CYS A 603 -18.77 -7.82 -12.50
C CYS A 603 -19.66 -9.06 -12.70
N LEU A 604 -19.63 -9.99 -11.74
CA LEU A 604 -20.54 -11.12 -11.67
C LEU A 604 -21.91 -10.62 -11.20
N THR A 605 -22.93 -10.75 -12.05
CA THR A 605 -24.29 -10.30 -11.72
C THR A 605 -24.98 -11.32 -10.82
N ASN A 606 -25.34 -10.92 -9.59
CA ASN A 606 -26.29 -11.67 -8.78
C ASN A 606 -27.67 -11.71 -9.46
N SER A 607 -27.98 -12.79 -10.18
CA SER A 607 -29.34 -13.10 -10.61
C SER A 607 -29.64 -14.59 -10.50
N THR A 608 -30.13 -15.02 -9.34
CA THR A 608 -31.30 -15.92 -9.19
C THR A 608 -31.38 -16.43 -7.75
N LEU A 609 -32.39 -15.98 -6.99
CA LEU A 609 -33.08 -16.77 -5.96
C LEU A 609 -34.31 -15.97 -5.51
N THR A 610 -35.42 -16.14 -6.24
CA THR A 610 -36.74 -15.64 -5.85
C THR A 610 -37.68 -16.84 -5.79
N HIS A 611 -38.52 -16.89 -4.73
CA HIS A 611 -39.59 -17.88 -4.41
C HIS A 611 -39.07 -19.13 -3.66
N TYR A 612 -39.54 -19.52 -2.47
CA TYR A 612 -40.90 -19.55 -1.92
C TYR A 612 -40.91 -19.28 -0.40
N ILE A 613 -41.89 -18.50 0.08
CA ILE A 613 -42.31 -18.46 1.50
C ILE A 613 -43.76 -18.95 1.55
N THR A 614 -44.02 -20.02 2.31
CA THR A 614 -45.36 -20.28 2.85
C THR A 614 -45.27 -20.45 4.36
N TYR A 615 -46.13 -19.70 5.06
CA TYR A 615 -46.28 -19.66 6.51
C TYR A 615 -46.88 -20.95 7.06
N THR A 616 -46.46 -21.37 8.25
CA THR A 616 -47.35 -21.83 9.34
C THR A 616 -46.58 -21.86 10.67
N SER A 617 -47.11 -21.17 11.68
CA SER A 617 -46.81 -21.33 13.13
C SER A 617 -47.69 -22.46 13.70
N PRO A 618 -47.31 -23.14 14.82
CA PRO A 618 -47.77 -22.66 16.15
C PRO A 618 -46.92 -22.99 17.40
N VAL A 619 -46.99 -22.04 18.36
CA VAL A 619 -47.27 -22.16 19.82
C VAL A 619 -46.17 -22.50 20.86
N MET A 620 -46.25 -21.70 21.93
CA MET A 620 -45.41 -21.50 23.13
C MET A 620 -45.48 -22.58 24.21
N ALA A 621 -44.39 -22.73 24.99
CA ALA A 621 -44.41 -22.79 26.47
C ALA A 621 -42.98 -22.66 27.07
N GLU A 622 -42.84 -21.83 28.11
CA GLU A 622 -41.71 -21.66 29.05
C GLU A 622 -42.26 -21.85 30.50
N PRO A 623 -41.49 -21.86 31.62
CA PRO A 623 -40.03 -22.00 31.86
C PRO A 623 -39.67 -22.95 33.04
N THR A 624 -38.38 -23.21 33.32
CA THR A 624 -37.72 -23.05 34.67
C THR A 624 -36.24 -23.47 34.71
N ASN A 625 -35.41 -22.52 35.18
CA ASN A 625 -34.20 -22.56 36.01
C ASN A 625 -32.87 -23.24 35.61
N THR A 626 -31.85 -22.37 35.65
CA THR A 626 -30.39 -22.43 35.43
C THR A 626 -29.60 -23.14 36.55
N PRO A 627 -28.35 -23.60 36.28
CA PRO A 627 -27.18 -22.72 36.46
C PRO A 627 -26.07 -22.80 35.36
N VAL A 628 -25.31 -21.70 35.29
CA VAL A 628 -24.17 -21.26 34.42
C VAL A 628 -22.81 -21.79 34.99
N PRO A 629 -21.59 -21.75 34.34
CA PRO A 629 -21.14 -21.12 33.07
C PRO A 629 -20.27 -21.96 32.10
N ALA A 630 -20.27 -21.58 30.80
CA ALA A 630 -19.05 -21.21 30.03
C ALA A 630 -19.42 -20.73 28.60
N SER A 631 -19.04 -19.50 28.28
CA SER A 631 -18.89 -18.86 26.94
C SER A 631 -19.96 -19.11 25.85
N THR A 632 -20.80 -18.10 25.61
CA THR A 632 -21.69 -17.99 24.43
C THR A 632 -21.21 -16.87 23.47
N PRO A 633 -21.66 -16.89 22.20
CA PRO A 633 -20.92 -16.47 21.01
C PRO A 633 -21.24 -15.03 20.59
N ARG A 634 -20.34 -14.42 19.80
CA ARG A 634 -20.57 -13.10 19.19
C ARG A 634 -21.59 -13.19 18.06
N ALA A 635 -22.64 -12.40 18.19
CA ALA A 635 -23.68 -12.16 17.22
C ALA A 635 -23.15 -11.40 15.98
N THR A 636 -23.56 -11.88 14.81
CA THR A 636 -23.42 -11.27 13.49
C THR A 636 -24.55 -10.27 13.26
N SER A 637 -24.21 -9.04 12.86
CA SER A 637 -25.10 -8.13 12.12
C SER A 637 -24.30 -7.03 11.41
N PRO A 638 -24.75 -6.59 10.21
CA PRO A 638 -23.93 -5.92 9.20
C PRO A 638 -23.96 -4.39 9.35
N ALA A 639 -22.82 -3.74 9.14
CA ALA A 639 -22.72 -2.28 9.12
C ALA A 639 -23.36 -1.69 7.84
N PRO A 640 -24.18 -0.63 7.91
CA PRO A 640 -24.66 0.07 6.73
C PRO A 640 -23.57 0.95 6.10
N PRO A 641 -23.62 1.20 4.78
CA PRO A 641 -22.61 1.98 4.06
C PRO A 641 -22.63 3.47 4.45
N VAL A 642 -21.45 4.02 4.72
CA VAL A 642 -21.21 5.46 4.91
C VAL A 642 -21.42 6.20 3.58
N PRO A 643 -22.13 7.34 3.54
CA PRO A 643 -22.32 8.11 2.32
C PRO A 643 -21.00 8.72 1.84
N VAL A 644 -20.64 8.39 0.60
CA VAL A 644 -19.55 9.03 -0.14
C VAL A 644 -19.98 10.45 -0.47
N PHE A 645 -19.33 11.46 0.12
CA PHE A 645 -19.43 12.82 -0.38
C PHE A 645 -18.76 12.87 -1.75
N SER A 646 -19.58 12.88 -2.80
CA SER A 646 -19.15 13.12 -4.17
C SER A 646 -18.43 14.46 -4.25
N HIS A 647 -17.14 14.46 -4.59
CA HIS A 647 -16.49 15.63 -5.14
C HIS A 647 -17.28 16.06 -6.40
N PRO A 648 -17.75 17.32 -6.50
CA PRO A 648 -18.16 17.85 -7.78
C PRO A 648 -16.95 17.75 -8.71
N GLY A 649 -17.14 17.09 -9.85
CA GLY A 649 -16.09 16.87 -10.84
C GLY A 649 -15.41 18.19 -11.19
N SER A 650 -14.08 18.16 -11.26
CA SER A 650 -13.26 19.24 -11.79
C SER A 650 -13.79 19.68 -13.16
N PRO A 651 -14.23 20.94 -13.33
CA PRO A 651 -14.33 21.57 -14.64
C PRO A 651 -13.19 22.59 -14.74
N TYR A 652 -11.93 22.15 -14.67
CA TYR A 652 -10.78 23.01 -14.94
C TYR A 652 -9.75 22.29 -15.83
N GLN A 653 -10.18 21.90 -17.03
CA GLN A 653 -9.29 21.98 -18.20
C GLN A 653 -9.56 23.31 -18.90
N THR A 654 -9.02 24.39 -18.33
CA THR A 654 -8.94 25.66 -19.06
C THR A 654 -7.49 25.81 -19.52
N LYS A 655 -7.29 25.80 -20.85
CA LYS A 655 -6.04 26.16 -21.50
C LYS A 655 -5.50 27.46 -20.86
N LEU A 656 -4.42 27.37 -20.09
CA LEU A 656 -3.67 28.54 -19.65
C LEU A 656 -2.87 29.05 -20.85
N THR A 657 -3.48 29.97 -21.59
CA THR A 657 -2.76 30.92 -22.44
C THR A 657 -1.94 31.81 -21.54
N MET A 658 -0.61 31.72 -21.62
CA MET A 658 0.30 32.63 -20.92
C MET A 658 0.16 34.04 -21.52
N SER A 659 -0.59 34.88 -20.82
CA SER A 659 -0.52 36.33 -20.96
C SER A 659 0.78 36.79 -20.32
N SER A 660 1.62 37.46 -21.11
CA SER A 660 2.81 38.15 -20.66
C SER A 660 2.44 39.32 -19.72
N SER A 661 3.35 39.60 -18.78
CA SER A 661 3.36 40.75 -17.84
C SER A 661 2.42 40.67 -16.63
N THR A 662 2.95 40.29 -15.46
CA THR A 662 2.85 41.00 -14.16
C THR A 662 3.71 40.28 -13.10
N SER A 663 4.27 41.02 -12.15
CA SER A 663 5.14 40.52 -11.07
C SER A 663 4.49 39.42 -10.23
N ARG A 664 5.27 38.45 -9.73
CA ARG A 664 4.78 37.39 -8.81
C ARG A 664 4.08 38.03 -7.60
N PRO A 665 2.90 37.51 -7.17
CA PRO A 665 2.21 38.04 -6.01
C PRO A 665 3.04 37.86 -4.74
N ARG A 666 3.04 38.88 -3.88
CA ARG A 666 3.76 38.88 -2.60
C ARG A 666 2.85 38.35 -1.50
N VAL A 667 3.36 37.48 -0.65
CA VAL A 667 2.61 36.79 0.41
C VAL A 667 3.33 37.03 1.74
N LEU A 668 2.61 37.58 2.72
CA LEU A 668 3.10 37.77 4.07
C LEU A 668 2.97 36.47 4.87
N HIS A 669 4.09 35.79 5.12
CA HIS A 669 4.16 34.57 5.91
C HIS A 669 4.36 34.92 7.39
N ILE A 670 3.34 34.67 8.20
CA ILE A 670 3.39 34.84 9.66
C ILE A 670 3.45 33.47 10.34
N GLY A 671 4.38 33.32 11.28
CA GLY A 671 4.62 32.06 11.98
C GLY A 671 5.89 31.33 11.53
N ASP A 672 5.93 30.06 11.90
CA ASP A 672 7.04 29.16 11.62
C ASP A 672 7.07 28.73 10.14
N PRO A 673 8.23 28.28 9.62
CA PRO A 673 8.32 27.76 8.27
C PRO A 673 7.58 26.42 8.16
N ILE A 674 7.11 26.10 6.96
CA ILE A 674 6.47 24.83 6.64
C ILE A 674 7.36 23.66 7.07
N LYS A 675 6.74 22.65 7.68
CA LYS A 675 7.40 21.47 8.22
C LYS A 675 6.90 20.18 7.58
N TYR A 676 5.64 20.11 7.16
CA TYR A 676 5.02 18.83 6.81
C TYR A 676 4.66 18.67 5.31
N ASN A 677 4.65 19.74 4.52
CA ASN A 677 4.40 19.74 3.06
C ASN A 677 5.47 20.54 2.28
N PRO A 678 6.73 20.12 2.32
CA PRO A 678 7.81 20.83 1.64
C PRO A 678 7.58 20.93 0.12
N ASP A 679 7.08 19.89 -0.54
CA ASP A 679 6.83 19.90 -2.00
C ASP A 679 5.71 20.85 -2.44
N THR A 680 4.63 20.91 -1.65
CA THR A 680 3.53 21.86 -1.90
C THR A 680 4.01 23.29 -1.64
N TYR A 681 4.87 23.47 -0.65
CA TYR A 681 5.47 24.77 -0.34
C TYR A 681 6.44 25.24 -1.42
N ILE A 682 7.28 24.38 -2.00
CA ILE A 682 8.13 24.76 -3.13
C ILE A 682 7.30 25.23 -4.32
N ARG A 683 6.22 24.52 -4.65
CA ARG A 683 5.29 24.95 -5.71
C ARG A 683 4.60 26.27 -5.38
N PHE A 684 4.29 26.51 -4.11
CA PHE A 684 3.67 27.75 -3.63
C PHE A 684 4.63 28.95 -3.77
N ILE A 685 5.88 28.82 -3.34
CA ILE A 685 6.90 29.89 -3.41
C ILE A 685 7.50 30.07 -4.81
N GLY A 686 7.39 29.06 -5.69
CA GLY A 686 7.68 29.25 -7.11
C GLY A 686 6.73 30.26 -7.76
N GLN A 687 5.49 30.34 -7.27
CA GLN A 687 4.43 31.20 -7.81
C GLN A 687 4.25 32.52 -7.05
N CYS A 688 4.82 32.66 -5.87
CA CYS A 688 4.67 33.83 -5.00
C CYS A 688 6.01 34.30 -4.44
N GLU A 689 6.17 35.60 -4.16
CA GLU A 689 7.29 36.10 -3.35
C GLU A 689 6.89 36.10 -1.87
N LEU A 690 7.59 35.36 -1.02
CA LEU A 690 7.30 35.36 0.41
C LEU A 690 8.03 36.48 1.15
N VAL A 691 7.28 37.19 1.99
CA VAL A 691 7.82 38.09 3.00
C VAL A 691 7.58 37.49 4.37
N ARG A 692 8.66 37.22 5.10
CA ARG A 692 8.59 36.62 6.44
C ARG A 692 9.18 37.57 7.48
N PRO A 693 8.34 38.25 8.29
CA PRO A 693 8.83 39.14 9.34
C PRO A 693 9.64 38.38 10.40
N SER A 694 10.66 39.04 10.96
CA SER A 694 11.43 38.46 12.06
C SER A 694 10.55 38.24 13.31
N ALA A 695 11.00 37.42 14.26
CA ALA A 695 10.25 37.20 15.51
C ALA A 695 10.00 38.51 16.30
N GLU A 696 10.93 39.47 16.22
CA GLU A 696 10.80 40.81 16.82
C GLU A 696 9.76 41.65 16.07
N GLU A 697 9.79 41.61 14.74
CA GLU A 697 8.84 42.32 13.90
C GLU A 697 7.40 41.78 13.99
N ARG A 698 7.24 40.51 14.40
CA ARG A 698 5.93 39.89 14.66
C ARG A 698 5.30 40.34 15.98
N GLN A 699 6.03 41.01 16.87
CA GLN A 699 5.45 41.58 18.09
C GLN A 699 4.53 42.76 17.75
N ARG A 700 3.34 42.83 18.37
CA ARG A 700 2.29 43.79 18.00
C ARG A 700 2.78 45.23 17.77
N PRO A 701 3.57 45.88 18.66
CA PRO A 701 4.02 47.25 18.44
C PRO A 701 4.94 47.38 17.21
N ALA A 702 5.84 46.42 17.01
CA ALA A 702 6.77 46.40 15.88
C ALA A 702 6.06 46.09 14.56
N PHE A 703 5.05 45.22 14.61
CA PHE A 703 4.21 44.83 13.47
C PHE A 703 3.35 46.01 12.99
N ILE A 704 2.68 46.72 13.91
CA ILE A 704 1.92 47.96 13.62
C ILE A 704 2.84 49.01 12.99
N LYS A 705 4.03 49.21 13.57
CA LYS A 705 5.02 50.14 13.03
C LYS A 705 5.45 49.73 11.61
N ALA A 706 5.66 48.45 11.34
CA ALA A 706 6.07 47.93 10.03
C ALA A 706 5.01 48.14 8.94
N LEU A 707 3.73 47.91 9.27
CA LEU A 707 2.62 48.17 8.36
C LEU A 707 2.49 49.67 8.04
N LYS A 708 2.60 50.55 9.04
CA LYS A 708 2.58 52.02 8.85
C LYS A 708 3.73 52.51 7.98
N GLU A 709 4.91 51.95 8.16
CA GLU A 709 6.12 52.25 7.38
C GLU A 709 6.15 51.55 6.02
N ARG A 710 5.18 50.68 5.72
CA ARG A 710 5.14 49.82 4.53
C ARG A 710 6.44 49.03 4.33
N ARG A 711 7.06 48.55 5.42
CA ARG A 711 8.36 47.84 5.39
C ARG A 711 8.34 46.59 4.50
N TRP A 712 7.20 45.89 4.46
CA TRP A 712 7.02 44.69 3.65
C TRP A 712 6.48 44.98 2.25
N GLY A 713 6.33 46.26 1.87
CA GLY A 713 5.66 46.70 0.65
C GLY A 713 4.21 46.21 0.54
N ASP A 714 3.66 46.27 -0.67
CA ASP A 714 2.32 45.77 -0.96
C ASP A 714 2.34 44.24 -1.13
N PHE A 715 1.45 43.54 -0.42
CA PHE A 715 1.29 42.08 -0.48
C PHE A 715 -0.17 41.70 -0.70
N GLN A 716 -0.39 40.60 -1.41
CA GLN A 716 -1.70 40.18 -1.87
C GLN A 716 -2.32 39.07 -1.01
N ALA A 717 -1.52 38.38 -0.20
CA ALA A 717 -2.03 37.40 0.74
C ALA A 717 -1.29 37.40 2.08
N ILE A 718 -1.98 36.90 3.11
CA ILE A 718 -1.40 36.57 4.41
C ILE A 718 -1.50 35.05 4.59
N PHE A 719 -0.38 34.44 4.96
CA PHE A 719 -0.24 33.00 5.13
C PHE A 719 0.20 32.68 6.56
N ARG A 720 -0.67 31.95 7.28
CA ARG A 720 -0.37 31.44 8.62
C ARG A 720 -0.49 29.90 8.64
N PRO A 721 0.60 29.15 8.42
CA PRO A 721 0.54 27.69 8.27
C PRO A 721 0.38 26.90 9.57
N PHE A 722 0.57 27.53 10.74
CA PHE A 722 0.45 26.86 12.03
C PHE A 722 -0.46 27.64 12.96
N TRP A 723 -1.27 26.91 13.73
CA TRP A 723 -2.10 27.48 14.78
C TRP A 723 -1.32 27.86 16.05
N GLY A 724 -0.20 27.20 16.32
CA GLY A 724 0.62 27.40 17.51
C GLY A 724 1.64 28.54 17.39
N THR A 725 1.88 29.03 16.17
CA THR A 725 2.79 30.16 15.88
C THR A 725 2.12 31.18 14.96
N GLY A 726 2.73 32.35 14.78
CA GLY A 726 2.15 33.40 13.93
C GLY A 726 1.00 34.17 14.59
N GLY A 727 0.86 34.05 15.92
CA GLY A 727 -0.09 34.80 16.74
C GLY A 727 0.56 35.88 17.62
N GLU A 728 1.85 36.18 17.41
CA GLU A 728 2.64 37.06 18.28
C GLU A 728 2.16 38.52 18.27
N MET A 729 1.44 38.93 17.22
CA MET A 729 0.82 40.25 17.08
C MET A 729 -0.53 40.38 17.81
N GLY A 730 -1.03 39.30 18.42
CA GLY A 730 -2.31 39.25 19.09
C GLY A 730 -3.50 39.24 18.13
N ASN A 731 -4.65 39.74 18.59
CA ASN A 731 -5.89 39.72 17.83
C ASN A 731 -5.80 40.59 16.58
N TRP A 732 -6.31 40.07 15.47
CA TRP A 732 -6.49 40.79 14.21
C TRP A 732 -7.81 41.56 14.26
N ASP A 733 -7.77 42.70 14.93
CA ASP A 733 -8.86 43.66 15.12
C ASP A 733 -8.69 44.89 14.21
N ALA A 734 -9.54 45.91 14.38
CA ALA A 734 -9.48 47.14 13.59
C ALA A 734 -8.11 47.84 13.61
N GLU A 735 -7.39 47.78 14.74
CA GLU A 735 -6.06 48.42 14.85
C GLU A 735 -5.04 47.81 13.86
N LEU A 736 -5.09 46.49 13.66
CA LEU A 736 -4.23 45.80 12.70
C LEU A 736 -4.81 45.76 11.29
N ILE A 737 -6.08 45.38 11.16
CA ILE A 737 -6.74 45.21 9.87
C ILE A 737 -6.78 46.53 9.11
N ASP A 738 -6.93 47.67 9.80
CA ASP A 738 -7.03 48.96 9.11
C ASP A 738 -5.74 49.42 8.44
N LEU A 739 -4.61 48.87 8.88
CA LEU A 739 -3.28 49.15 8.37
C LEU A 739 -2.86 48.24 7.20
N LEU A 740 -3.68 47.25 6.84
CA LEU A 740 -3.38 46.35 5.72
C LEU A 740 -3.39 47.10 4.38
N PRO A 741 -2.44 46.80 3.48
CA PRO A 741 -2.46 47.33 2.12
C PRO A 741 -3.76 47.00 1.39
N GLU A 742 -4.24 47.89 0.53
CA GLU A 742 -5.43 47.65 -0.31
C GLU A 742 -5.25 46.47 -1.28
N SER A 743 -4.01 46.03 -1.50
CA SER A 743 -3.70 44.91 -2.38
C SER A 743 -3.97 43.53 -1.77
N VAL A 744 -4.24 43.43 -0.46
CA VAL A 744 -4.52 42.16 0.22
C VAL A 744 -5.87 41.62 -0.25
N LYS A 745 -5.88 40.39 -0.77
CA LYS A 745 -7.09 39.70 -1.27
C LYS A 745 -7.50 38.51 -0.40
N VAL A 746 -6.54 37.84 0.23
CA VAL A 746 -6.80 36.60 0.98
C VAL A 746 -5.94 36.50 2.24
N PHE A 747 -6.55 36.05 3.32
CA PHE A 747 -5.86 35.63 4.55
C PHE A 747 -6.20 34.16 4.81
N ALA A 748 -5.25 33.26 4.56
CA ALA A 748 -5.40 31.85 4.87
C ALA A 748 -4.64 31.47 6.15
N SER A 749 -5.36 30.84 7.08
CA SER A 749 -4.83 30.43 8.38
C SER A 749 -5.10 28.96 8.67
N ALA A 750 -4.12 28.33 9.30
CA ALA A 750 -4.26 27.07 10.00
C ALA A 750 -5.27 27.18 11.16
N GLY A 751 -5.89 26.04 11.49
CA GLY A 751 -6.93 25.94 12.50
C GLY A 751 -8.35 26.06 11.94
N ALA A 752 -9.31 25.52 12.70
CA ALA A 752 -10.74 25.72 12.44
C ALA A 752 -11.26 27.03 13.04
N GLY A 753 -10.70 27.43 14.20
CA GLY A 753 -11.07 28.62 14.94
C GLY A 753 -10.47 29.90 14.39
N PHE A 754 -11.28 30.96 14.39
CA PHE A 754 -10.88 32.30 13.95
C PHE A 754 -11.34 33.39 14.93
N ASP A 755 -11.58 33.04 16.20
CA ASP A 755 -12.07 33.95 17.24
C ASP A 755 -11.12 35.14 17.50
N TRP A 756 -9.85 34.98 17.14
CA TRP A 756 -8.79 35.98 17.24
C TRP A 756 -8.73 36.93 16.03
N ALA A 757 -9.53 36.70 14.97
CA ALA A 757 -9.55 37.51 13.76
C ALA A 757 -10.96 38.04 13.47
N ASP A 758 -11.08 39.36 13.27
CA ASP A 758 -12.33 39.98 12.85
C ASP A 758 -12.60 39.71 11.36
N THR A 759 -13.13 38.52 11.09
CA THR A 759 -13.42 38.05 9.73
C THR A 759 -14.49 38.88 9.04
N LYS A 760 -15.37 39.54 9.80
CA LYS A 760 -16.37 40.48 9.27
C LYS A 760 -15.69 41.73 8.75
N LEU A 761 -14.82 42.37 9.54
CA LEU A 761 -14.08 43.54 9.11
C LEU A 761 -13.15 43.25 7.92
N LEU A 762 -12.49 42.09 7.91
CA LEU A 762 -11.73 41.61 6.74
C LEU A 762 -12.60 41.55 5.48
N GLY A 763 -13.80 40.97 5.58
CA GLY A 763 -14.74 40.87 4.47
C GLY A 763 -15.24 42.24 3.98
N GLU A 764 -15.55 43.16 4.91
CA GLU A 764 -15.98 44.53 4.59
C GLU A 764 -14.90 45.36 3.87
N ARG A 765 -13.62 44.97 4.02
CA ARG A 765 -12.45 45.49 3.29
C ARG A 765 -12.11 44.69 2.02
N GLY A 766 -12.90 43.69 1.65
CA GLY A 766 -12.69 42.89 0.43
C GLY A 766 -11.69 41.73 0.59
N ILE A 767 -11.29 41.38 1.81
CA ILE A 767 -10.32 40.31 2.09
C ILE A 767 -11.08 39.01 2.42
N ILE A 768 -10.83 37.97 1.63
CA ILE A 768 -11.35 36.62 1.87
C ILE A 768 -10.54 35.97 3.00
N TYR A 769 -11.21 35.55 4.08
CA TYR A 769 -10.58 34.78 5.13
C TYR A 769 -10.88 33.30 4.94
N CYS A 770 -9.83 32.48 4.85
CA CYS A 770 -9.92 31.04 4.75
C CYS A 770 -9.33 30.38 5.99
N ASN A 771 -10.12 29.56 6.68
CA ASN A 771 -9.60 28.70 7.75
C ASN A 771 -9.18 27.34 7.16
N SER A 772 -8.52 26.51 7.95
CA SER A 772 -8.13 25.16 7.54
C SER A 772 -8.85 24.07 8.34
N GLY A 773 -10.04 24.38 8.86
CA GLY A 773 -10.77 23.49 9.77
C GLY A 773 -11.15 22.12 9.20
N LEU A 774 -11.24 21.99 7.87
CA LEU A 774 -11.47 20.70 7.20
C LEU A 774 -10.37 19.68 7.50
N ALA A 775 -9.11 20.13 7.62
CA ALA A 775 -7.97 19.26 7.88
C ALA A 775 -8.02 18.60 9.28
N ALA A 776 -8.63 19.27 10.26
CA ALA A 776 -8.71 18.78 11.64
C ALA A 776 -9.97 17.97 11.91
N ALA A 777 -10.93 17.93 10.97
CA ALA A 777 -12.28 17.43 11.26
C ALA A 777 -12.29 15.93 11.63
N GLU A 778 -11.42 15.15 10.99
CA GLU A 778 -11.24 13.72 11.26
C GLU A 778 -10.61 13.47 12.62
N ALA A 779 -9.45 14.09 12.89
CA ALA A 779 -8.75 13.94 14.18
C ALA A 779 -9.64 14.32 15.36
N VAL A 780 -10.37 15.44 15.25
CA VAL A 780 -11.28 15.89 16.31
C VAL A 780 -12.46 14.93 16.49
N ALA A 781 -12.98 14.35 15.40
CA ALA A 781 -14.05 13.37 15.48
C ALA A 781 -13.60 12.05 16.14
N ASP A 782 -12.38 11.58 15.82
CA ASP A 782 -11.78 10.40 16.46
C ASP A 782 -11.57 10.62 17.96
N PHE A 783 -11.02 11.78 18.32
CA PHE A 783 -10.86 12.17 19.72
C PHE A 783 -12.20 12.25 20.46
N ALA A 784 -13.23 12.82 19.83
CA ALA A 784 -14.57 12.89 20.41
C ALA A 784 -15.15 11.50 20.67
N ILE A 785 -14.94 10.52 19.78
CA ILE A 785 -15.35 9.13 20.01
C ILE A 785 -14.61 8.53 21.22
N ALA A 786 -13.30 8.76 21.33
CA ALA A 786 -12.53 8.33 22.51
C ALA A 786 -13.06 8.98 23.80
N ALA A 787 -13.39 10.27 23.76
CA ALA A 787 -14.00 11.01 24.87
C ALA A 787 -15.39 10.47 25.24
N ILE A 788 -16.24 10.16 24.25
CA ILE A 788 -17.55 9.51 24.47
C ILE A 788 -17.33 8.16 25.17
N ILE A 789 -16.47 7.29 24.63
CA ILE A 789 -16.16 5.99 25.24
C ILE A 789 -15.67 6.16 26.68
N SER A 790 -14.80 7.15 26.93
CA SER A 790 -14.29 7.47 28.26
C SER A 790 -15.42 7.72 29.26
N THR A 791 -16.43 8.52 28.89
CA THR A 791 -17.58 8.83 29.75
C THR A 791 -18.53 7.63 29.96
N PHE A 792 -18.63 6.71 28.99
CA PHE A 792 -19.46 5.51 29.10
C PHE A 792 -18.79 4.40 29.91
N ARG A 793 -17.46 4.38 29.96
CA ARG A 793 -16.66 3.30 30.55
C ARG A 793 -15.88 3.73 31.79
N VAL A 794 -16.13 4.94 32.29
CA VAL A 794 -15.47 5.57 33.45
C VAL A 794 -13.94 5.40 33.39
N LEU A 795 -13.37 5.57 32.18
CA LEU A 795 -11.96 5.29 31.93
C LEU A 795 -11.00 6.07 32.83
N PRO A 796 -11.23 7.34 33.22
CA PRO A 796 -10.31 8.04 34.10
C PRO A 796 -10.14 7.33 35.45
N TRP A 797 -11.23 6.78 36.01
CA TRP A 797 -11.16 5.97 37.23
C TRP A 797 -10.39 4.66 37.00
N CYS A 798 -10.72 3.93 35.92
CA CYS A 798 -10.05 2.67 35.58
C CYS A 798 -8.53 2.85 35.37
N ILE A 799 -8.14 3.88 34.63
CA ILE A 799 -6.74 4.22 34.37
C ILE A 799 -6.05 4.64 35.67
N SER A 800 -6.68 5.51 36.47
CA SER A 800 -6.09 5.97 37.74
C SER A 800 -5.91 4.83 38.74
N ALA A 801 -6.87 3.91 38.84
CA ALA A 801 -6.76 2.74 39.72
C ALA A 801 -5.62 1.82 39.28
N ALA A 802 -5.52 1.53 37.98
CA ALA A 802 -4.42 0.72 37.44
C ALA A 802 -3.05 1.39 37.63
N MET A 803 -2.94 2.70 37.37
CA MET A 803 -1.69 3.46 37.50
C MET A 803 -1.26 3.72 38.94
N SER A 804 -2.16 3.58 39.91
CA SER A 804 -1.82 3.74 41.33
C SER A 804 -0.86 2.65 41.84
N GLY A 805 -0.84 1.48 41.18
CA GLY A 805 -0.11 0.31 41.65
C GLY A 805 -0.69 -0.32 42.92
N ASP A 806 -1.81 0.20 43.44
CA ASP A 806 -2.49 -0.33 44.61
C ASP A 806 -3.47 -1.46 44.22
N GLU A 807 -3.19 -2.66 44.73
CA GLU A 807 -3.98 -3.85 44.47
C GLU A 807 -5.43 -3.70 44.99
N GLU A 808 -5.62 -3.02 46.13
CA GLU A 808 -6.97 -2.80 46.68
C GLU A 808 -7.77 -1.84 45.78
N ALA A 809 -7.17 -0.72 45.37
CA ALA A 809 -7.77 0.20 44.40
C ALA A 809 -8.12 -0.49 43.07
N PHE A 810 -7.25 -1.38 42.57
CA PHE A 810 -7.53 -2.18 41.37
C PHE A 810 -8.76 -3.08 41.56
N GLN A 811 -8.84 -3.82 42.67
CA GLN A 811 -9.96 -4.72 42.93
C GLN A 811 -11.28 -3.97 43.15
N ILE A 812 -11.25 -2.83 43.86
CA ILE A 812 -12.41 -1.96 44.05
C ILE A 812 -12.90 -1.45 42.69
N ASN A 813 -12.00 -0.91 41.86
CA ASN A 813 -12.38 -0.42 40.54
C ASN A 813 -12.94 -1.56 39.66
N HIS A 814 -12.26 -2.70 39.57
CA HIS A 814 -12.69 -3.84 38.75
C HIS A 814 -14.10 -4.31 39.13
N ARG A 815 -14.44 -4.32 40.43
CA ARG A 815 -15.78 -4.66 40.93
C ARG A 815 -16.79 -3.56 40.62
N ASP A 816 -16.48 -2.32 41.00
CA ASP A 816 -17.49 -1.25 41.13
C ASP A 816 -17.65 -0.39 39.87
N ALA A 817 -16.64 -0.32 39.00
CA ALA A 817 -16.73 0.41 37.71
C ALA A 817 -17.79 -0.20 36.79
N THR A 818 -18.07 -1.51 36.91
CA THR A 818 -19.12 -2.19 36.16
C THR A 818 -20.52 -1.68 36.50
N LEU A 819 -20.72 -1.09 37.70
CA LEU A 819 -21.98 -0.51 38.13
C LEU A 819 -22.28 0.86 37.48
N GLN A 820 -21.24 1.50 36.93
CA GLN A 820 -21.33 2.83 36.31
C GLN A 820 -21.03 2.80 34.80
N SER A 821 -20.56 1.66 34.29
CA SER A 821 -20.21 1.47 32.89
C SER A 821 -21.41 1.05 32.05
N TYR A 822 -21.50 1.57 30.83
CA TYR A 822 -22.55 1.25 29.87
C TYR A 822 -21.95 1.00 28.48
N ASN A 823 -22.60 0.13 27.71
CA ASN A 823 -22.30 -0.02 26.28
C ASN A 823 -22.83 1.20 25.52
N LEU A 824 -22.16 1.57 24.43
CA LEU A 824 -22.58 2.70 23.59
C LEU A 824 -23.79 2.33 22.71
N ARG A 825 -23.92 1.06 22.30
CA ARG A 825 -25.02 0.58 21.46
C ARG A 825 -26.38 0.91 22.07
N ASP A 826 -27.29 1.39 21.22
CA ASP A 826 -28.65 1.81 21.54
C ASP A 826 -28.76 3.01 22.50
N GLN A 827 -27.64 3.66 22.85
CA GLN A 827 -27.65 4.91 23.62
C GLN A 827 -27.86 6.09 22.68
N ALA A 828 -28.58 7.11 23.15
CA ALA A 828 -28.82 8.32 22.39
C ALA A 828 -27.64 9.30 22.51
N LEU A 829 -27.03 9.66 21.37
CA LEU A 829 -25.97 10.66 21.26
C LEU A 829 -26.52 11.97 20.69
N GLY A 830 -26.39 13.06 21.44
CA GLY A 830 -26.79 14.39 21.02
C GLY A 830 -25.63 15.25 20.56
N LEU A 831 -25.70 15.80 19.35
CA LEU A 831 -24.69 16.70 18.80
C LEU A 831 -25.21 18.14 18.80
N ILE A 832 -24.52 19.02 19.53
CA ILE A 832 -24.80 20.45 19.58
C ILE A 832 -23.88 21.12 18.54
N GLY A 833 -24.46 21.42 17.38
CA GLY A 833 -23.76 21.69 16.14
C GLY A 833 -23.66 20.44 15.28
N PHE A 834 -24.13 20.50 14.02
CA PHE A 834 -24.11 19.37 13.08
C PHE A 834 -23.37 19.74 11.79
N GLY A 835 -22.24 20.44 11.95
CA GLY A 835 -21.26 20.73 10.89
C GLY A 835 -20.38 19.53 10.55
N ASN A 836 -19.25 19.76 9.90
CA ASN A 836 -18.35 18.70 9.42
C ASN A 836 -17.88 17.76 10.54
N ILE A 837 -17.45 18.31 11.68
CA ILE A 837 -17.02 17.51 12.85
C ILE A 837 -18.21 16.71 13.40
N GLY A 838 -19.35 17.35 13.65
CA GLY A 838 -20.55 16.69 14.18
C GLY A 838 -21.03 15.54 13.29
N GLN A 839 -21.05 15.73 11.97
CA GLN A 839 -21.43 14.68 11.02
C GLN A 839 -20.45 13.50 11.02
N GLN A 840 -19.14 13.76 11.14
CA GLN A 840 -18.14 12.70 11.24
C GLN A 840 -18.23 11.91 12.56
N ILE A 841 -18.52 12.60 13.67
CA ILE A 841 -18.80 11.95 14.96
C ILE A 841 -20.05 11.08 14.84
N ALA A 842 -21.13 11.61 14.26
CA ALA A 842 -22.37 10.88 14.04
C ALA A 842 -22.17 9.62 13.19
N ALA A 843 -21.41 9.71 12.09
CA ALA A 843 -21.11 8.56 11.25
C ALA A 843 -20.38 7.45 12.02
N ARG A 844 -19.34 7.80 12.78
CA ARG A 844 -18.58 6.83 13.59
C ARG A 844 -19.44 6.23 14.71
N ALA A 845 -20.21 7.05 15.42
CA ALA A 845 -21.09 6.61 16.51
C ALA A 845 -22.23 5.71 16.01
N PHE A 846 -22.86 6.07 14.89
CA PHE A 846 -23.96 5.30 14.29
C PHE A 846 -23.47 3.98 13.69
N HIS A 847 -22.55 4.04 12.73
CA HIS A 847 -22.10 2.86 12.00
C HIS A 847 -21.18 1.95 12.82
N GLY A 848 -20.34 2.53 13.67
CA GLY A 848 -19.35 1.79 14.47
C GLY A 848 -19.90 1.27 15.80
N PHE A 849 -20.73 2.07 16.48
CA PHE A 849 -21.19 1.76 17.84
C PHE A 849 -22.69 1.51 17.95
N GLY A 850 -23.48 1.77 16.89
CA GLY A 850 -24.93 1.59 16.91
C GLY A 850 -25.65 2.55 17.85
N MET A 851 -25.14 3.78 18.02
CA MET A 851 -25.80 4.83 18.80
C MET A 851 -26.98 5.44 18.03
N ASP A 852 -28.01 5.89 18.74
CA ASP A 852 -29.12 6.67 18.16
C ASP A 852 -28.70 8.14 18.05
N ILE A 853 -28.69 8.70 16.84
CA ILE A 853 -28.12 10.03 16.59
C ILE A 853 -29.21 11.10 16.68
N HIS A 854 -28.97 12.08 17.53
CA HIS A 854 -29.76 13.30 17.66
C HIS A 854 -28.88 14.53 17.45
N TYR A 855 -29.45 15.62 16.92
CA TYR A 855 -28.71 16.86 16.78
C TYR A 855 -29.57 18.11 16.93
N TYR A 856 -28.93 19.20 17.34
CA TYR A 856 -29.46 20.56 17.32
C TYR A 856 -28.46 21.44 16.57
N ASP A 857 -28.96 22.20 15.58
CA ASP A 857 -28.18 23.16 14.82
C ASP A 857 -29.10 24.35 14.48
N VAL A 858 -28.53 25.54 14.19
CA VAL A 858 -29.31 26.76 13.89
C VAL A 858 -30.21 26.58 12.67
N LEU A 859 -29.82 25.71 11.76
CA LEU A 859 -30.61 25.30 10.60
C LEU A 859 -30.61 23.77 10.50
N PRO A 860 -31.78 23.16 10.19
CA PRO A 860 -31.83 21.73 9.92
C PRO A 860 -30.95 21.40 8.71
N LYS A 861 -30.26 20.25 8.75
CA LYS A 861 -29.48 19.81 7.59
C LYS A 861 -30.39 19.19 6.52
N PRO A 862 -30.00 19.29 5.24
CA PRO A 862 -30.73 18.65 4.15
C PRO A 862 -30.92 17.14 4.38
N ALA A 863 -32.03 16.61 3.88
CA ALA A 863 -32.41 15.20 4.05
C ALA A 863 -31.30 14.20 3.68
N HIS A 864 -30.52 14.49 2.63
CA HIS A 864 -29.44 13.62 2.17
C HIS A 864 -28.27 13.50 3.16
N VAL A 865 -28.07 14.49 4.06
CA VAL A 865 -27.04 14.45 5.11
C VAL A 865 -27.52 13.62 6.30
N VAL A 866 -28.80 13.72 6.65
CA VAL A 866 -29.35 13.12 7.89
C VAL A 866 -29.88 11.71 7.71
N ALA A 867 -30.43 11.37 6.54
CA ALA A 867 -31.05 10.07 6.28
C ALA A 867 -30.10 8.88 6.42
N PRO A 868 -28.84 8.92 5.94
CA PRO A 868 -27.89 7.80 6.10
C PRO A 868 -27.56 7.48 7.56
N LEU A 869 -27.64 8.49 8.42
CA LEU A 869 -27.33 8.41 9.85
C LEU A 869 -28.56 8.21 10.73
N ARG A 870 -29.76 8.18 10.11
CA ARG A 870 -31.06 8.23 10.80
C ARG A 870 -31.11 9.34 11.86
N ALA A 871 -30.43 10.46 11.61
CA ALA A 871 -30.22 11.50 12.60
C ALA A 871 -31.51 12.30 12.85
N THR A 872 -31.92 12.38 14.11
CA THR A 872 -33.12 13.11 14.54
C THR A 872 -32.79 14.56 14.85
N HIS A 873 -33.39 15.50 14.11
CA HIS A 873 -33.25 16.94 14.38
C HIS A 873 -34.15 17.38 15.54
N HIS A 874 -33.60 18.19 16.42
CA HIS A 874 -34.32 18.86 17.51
C HIS A 874 -34.41 20.36 17.22
N GLU A 875 -35.62 20.95 17.34
CA GLU A 875 -35.82 22.38 17.11
C GLU A 875 -35.25 23.28 18.22
N THR A 876 -34.98 22.72 19.40
CA THR A 876 -34.46 23.47 20.54
C THR A 876 -33.37 22.67 21.24
N LEU A 877 -32.40 23.38 21.82
CA LEU A 877 -31.38 22.75 22.67
C LEU A 877 -32.03 21.97 23.84
N ALA A 878 -33.09 22.52 24.44
CA ALA A 878 -33.81 21.87 25.54
C ALA A 878 -34.39 20.50 25.14
N SER A 879 -35.00 20.40 23.95
CA SER A 879 -35.59 19.13 23.50
C SER A 879 -34.52 18.08 23.17
N LEU A 880 -33.33 18.49 22.74
CA LEU A 880 -32.18 17.59 22.56
C LEU A 880 -31.68 17.08 23.91
N LEU A 881 -31.35 17.98 24.84
CA LEU A 881 -30.72 17.65 26.12
C LEU A 881 -31.59 16.74 26.99
N ALA A 882 -32.91 16.88 26.92
CA ALA A 882 -33.85 16.03 27.64
C ALA A 882 -33.92 14.59 27.11
N LYS A 883 -33.42 14.32 25.89
CA LYS A 883 -33.59 13.04 25.19
C LYS A 883 -32.34 12.16 25.23
N VAL A 884 -31.15 12.75 25.26
CA VAL A 884 -29.89 12.06 24.96
C VAL A 884 -29.18 11.54 26.21
N ASP A 885 -28.45 10.44 26.06
CA ASP A 885 -27.64 9.80 27.12
C ASP A 885 -26.22 10.39 27.19
N CYS A 886 -25.75 10.99 26.10
CA CYS A 886 -24.53 11.78 26.03
C CYS A 886 -24.72 12.96 25.07
N ALA A 887 -24.33 14.16 25.48
CA ALA A 887 -24.31 15.33 24.60
C ALA A 887 -22.88 15.77 24.30
N VAL A 888 -22.59 16.04 23.03
CA VAL A 888 -21.29 16.50 22.53
C VAL A 888 -21.43 17.91 21.99
N LEU A 889 -20.66 18.84 22.54
CA LEU A 889 -20.59 20.22 22.10
C LEU A 889 -19.52 20.38 21.01
N CYS A 890 -19.95 20.66 19.78
CA CYS A 890 -19.07 20.75 18.59
C CYS A 890 -19.49 21.91 17.64
N THR A 891 -19.93 23.02 18.23
CA THR A 891 -20.34 24.25 17.53
C THR A 891 -19.24 25.33 17.59
N PRO A 892 -19.17 26.28 16.64
CA PRO A 892 -18.32 27.47 16.77
C PRO A 892 -18.61 28.26 18.05
N ALA A 893 -17.64 29.07 18.50
CA ALA A 893 -17.91 30.10 19.50
C ALA A 893 -18.93 31.11 18.95
N GLY A 894 -19.76 31.64 19.84
CA GLY A 894 -20.71 32.72 19.55
C GLY A 894 -20.93 33.58 20.79
N ASP A 895 -21.90 34.47 20.72
CA ASP A 895 -22.24 35.36 21.84
C ASP A 895 -22.86 34.56 23.00
N GLY A 896 -22.02 34.23 23.99
CA GLY A 896 -22.44 33.74 25.30
C GLY A 896 -22.22 32.24 25.56
N THR A 897 -22.56 31.84 26.79
CA THR A 897 -22.36 30.49 27.32
C THR A 897 -23.60 29.62 27.08
N LEU A 898 -23.47 28.56 26.26
CA LEU A 898 -24.57 27.67 25.88
C LEU A 898 -24.92 26.66 26.97
N ILE A 899 -23.91 26.07 27.60
CA ILE A 899 -24.06 25.10 28.68
C ILE A 899 -23.82 25.83 30.00
N ASN A 900 -24.91 26.19 30.69
CA ASN A 900 -24.89 27.07 31.85
C ASN A 900 -25.85 26.58 32.93
N ALA A 901 -25.93 27.29 34.06
CA ALA A 901 -26.81 26.95 35.18
C ALA A 901 -28.30 26.77 34.81
N LYS A 902 -28.77 27.34 33.69
CA LYS A 902 -30.15 27.16 33.19
C LYS A 902 -30.31 25.97 32.25
N THR A 903 -29.28 25.62 31.48
CA THR A 903 -29.35 24.51 30.50
C THR A 903 -28.87 23.18 31.06
N LEU A 904 -27.95 23.18 32.01
CA LEU A 904 -27.46 21.96 32.68
C LEU A 904 -28.59 21.14 33.35
N PRO A 905 -29.59 21.73 34.03
CA PRO A 905 -30.72 20.98 34.59
C PRO A 905 -31.64 20.32 33.55
N LEU A 906 -31.51 20.69 32.26
CA LEU A 906 -32.31 20.12 31.17
C LEU A 906 -31.76 18.78 30.66
N PHE A 907 -30.51 18.46 31.03
CA PHE A 907 -29.92 17.18 30.71
C PHE A 907 -30.72 16.05 31.37
N LYS A 908 -30.80 14.90 30.70
CA LYS A 908 -31.33 13.68 31.33
C LYS A 908 -30.48 13.36 32.57
N ARG A 909 -31.11 13.06 33.70
CA ARG A 909 -30.37 12.72 34.92
C ARG A 909 -29.54 11.46 34.71
N GLY A 910 -28.25 11.51 35.05
CA GLY A 910 -27.26 10.45 34.81
C GLY A 910 -26.63 10.49 33.41
N SER A 911 -26.97 11.46 32.57
CA SER A 911 -26.35 11.63 31.25
C SER A 911 -24.89 12.06 31.34
N ARG A 912 -24.24 12.13 30.16
CA ARG A 912 -22.83 12.46 29.99
C ARG A 912 -22.67 13.69 29.13
N PHE A 913 -21.54 14.37 29.28
CA PHE A 913 -21.24 15.57 28.52
C PHE A 913 -19.81 15.56 27.97
N VAL A 914 -19.64 15.92 26.70
CA VAL A 914 -18.34 16.02 26.04
C VAL A 914 -18.20 17.42 25.42
N ASN A 915 -17.09 18.11 25.70
CA ASN A 915 -16.77 19.39 25.06
C ASN A 915 -15.45 19.30 24.27
N ILE A 916 -15.57 19.45 22.96
CA ILE A 916 -14.45 19.54 21.99
C ILE A 916 -14.52 20.83 21.15
N ALA A 917 -15.39 21.77 21.54
CA ALA A 917 -15.62 23.01 20.83
C ALA A 917 -14.75 24.13 21.41
N ARG A 918 -15.30 24.87 22.38
CA ARG A 918 -14.63 25.96 23.10
C ARG A 918 -15.05 25.92 24.56
N GLY A 919 -14.11 26.22 25.45
CA GLY A 919 -14.40 26.27 26.88
C GLY A 919 -15.36 27.39 27.27
N SER A 920 -15.29 28.54 26.58
CA SER A 920 -16.17 29.70 26.84
C SER A 920 -17.67 29.43 26.65
N LEU A 921 -18.02 28.35 25.95
CA LEU A 921 -19.40 27.91 25.75
C LEU A 921 -19.98 27.19 26.98
N VAL A 922 -19.16 26.90 27.99
CA VAL A 922 -19.54 26.15 29.20
C VAL A 922 -19.25 26.96 30.46
N ASP A 923 -20.24 27.04 31.34
CA ASP A 923 -20.09 27.52 32.72
C ASP A 923 -19.52 26.37 33.55
N GLU A 924 -18.20 26.39 33.77
CA GLU A 924 -17.49 25.31 34.45
C GLU A 924 -17.82 25.23 35.95
N ASP A 925 -18.22 26.34 36.58
CA ASP A 925 -18.72 26.35 37.97
C ASP A 925 -20.04 25.59 38.07
N ALA A 926 -20.98 25.90 37.18
CA ALA A 926 -22.26 25.22 37.13
C ALA A 926 -22.11 23.74 36.73
N LEU A 927 -21.21 23.44 35.78
CA LEU A 927 -20.92 22.06 35.37
C LEU A 927 -20.35 21.24 36.53
N THR A 928 -19.41 21.81 37.29
CA THR A 928 -18.83 21.18 38.48
C THR A 928 -19.93 20.82 39.49
N THR A 929 -20.86 21.75 39.74
CA THR A 929 -21.97 21.56 40.68
C THR A 929 -22.84 20.37 40.27
N VAL A 930 -23.28 20.32 39.01
CA VAL A 930 -24.17 19.22 38.56
C VAL A 930 -23.47 17.87 38.44
N LEU A 931 -22.14 17.86 38.23
CA LEU A 931 -21.33 16.65 38.32
C LEU A 931 -21.26 16.17 39.76
N GLN A 932 -21.00 17.04 40.74
CA GLN A 932 -20.99 16.69 42.17
C GLN A 932 -22.33 16.07 42.60
N ASP A 933 -23.46 16.61 42.12
CA ASP A 933 -24.80 16.12 42.42
C ASP A 933 -25.25 14.88 41.61
N ASN A 934 -24.37 14.33 40.76
CA ASN A 934 -24.65 13.22 39.83
C ASN A 934 -25.84 13.47 38.90
N HIS A 935 -26.18 14.73 38.62
CA HIS A 935 -27.15 15.03 37.58
C HIS A 935 -26.54 14.73 36.21
N ILE A 936 -25.28 15.12 36.00
CA ILE A 936 -24.41 14.58 34.95
C ILE A 936 -23.48 13.57 35.63
N SER A 937 -23.39 12.35 35.10
CA SER A 937 -22.62 11.27 35.73
C SER A 937 -21.12 11.37 35.47
N SER A 938 -20.75 11.74 34.24
CA SER A 938 -19.37 11.89 33.78
C SER A 938 -19.27 12.94 32.67
N ALA A 939 -18.10 13.57 32.56
CA ALA A 939 -17.80 14.51 31.49
C ALA A 939 -16.38 14.30 30.91
N ALA A 940 -16.18 14.74 29.66
CA ALA A 940 -14.88 14.80 29.02
C ALA A 940 -14.68 16.17 28.35
N LEU A 941 -13.61 16.89 28.71
CA LEU A 941 -13.33 18.23 28.20
C LEU A 941 -11.92 18.26 27.62
N ASP A 942 -11.83 18.57 26.32
CA ASP A 942 -10.57 18.92 25.68
C ASP A 942 -10.27 20.41 25.78
N VAL A 943 -11.31 21.23 25.96
CA VAL A 943 -11.26 22.69 25.99
C VAL A 943 -11.85 23.25 27.28
N HIS A 944 -11.32 24.38 27.75
CA HIS A 944 -11.57 24.94 29.09
C HIS A 944 -11.78 26.45 29.06
N ALA A 945 -12.63 26.99 29.93
CA ALA A 945 -13.10 28.37 29.85
C ALA A 945 -11.99 29.41 30.00
N THR A 946 -10.94 29.08 30.77
CA THR A 946 -9.78 29.96 31.04
C THR A 946 -8.46 29.31 30.63
N GLU A 947 -8.42 28.63 29.48
CA GLU A 947 -7.19 28.01 28.96
C GLU A 947 -5.97 28.95 28.99
N PRO A 948 -4.78 28.46 29.39
CA PRO A 948 -4.43 27.07 29.74
C PRO A 948 -4.71 26.71 31.21
N LYS A 949 -5.42 27.56 31.98
CA LYS A 949 -5.77 27.28 33.37
C LYS A 949 -7.02 26.41 33.44
N MET A 950 -6.94 25.32 34.18
CA MET A 950 -8.06 24.42 34.44
C MET A 950 -8.89 24.90 35.63
N HIS A 951 -10.20 24.65 35.59
CA HIS A 951 -11.08 24.88 36.72
C HIS A 951 -10.74 23.94 37.90
N SER A 952 -10.63 24.50 39.10
CA SER A 952 -10.20 23.75 40.29
C SER A 952 -11.15 22.61 40.69
N GLY A 953 -12.46 22.81 40.52
CA GLY A 953 -13.49 21.81 40.81
C GLY A 953 -13.49 20.67 39.79
N LEU A 954 -13.31 20.98 38.50
CA LEU A 954 -13.15 19.96 37.46
C LEU A 954 -11.87 19.13 37.66
N LEU A 955 -10.76 19.77 38.04
CA LEU A 955 -9.52 19.06 38.39
C LEU A 955 -9.73 18.08 39.54
N GLU A 956 -10.48 18.48 40.56
CA GLU A 956 -10.77 17.61 41.70
C GLU A 956 -11.63 16.41 41.30
N LEU A 957 -12.68 16.63 40.49
CA LEU A 957 -13.49 15.55 39.94
C LEU A 957 -12.68 14.63 39.00
N ALA A 958 -11.71 15.17 38.26
CA ALA A 958 -10.82 14.38 37.42
C ALA A 958 -9.88 13.48 38.25
N ARG A 959 -9.33 13.98 39.36
CA ARG A 959 -8.55 13.16 40.32
C ARG A 959 -9.38 12.04 40.93
N GLN A 960 -10.68 12.25 41.09
CA GLN A 960 -11.64 11.24 41.53
C GLN A 960 -12.07 10.28 40.41
N GLY A 961 -11.52 10.41 39.20
CA GLY A 961 -11.79 9.53 38.06
C GLY A 961 -13.14 9.78 37.37
N ARG A 962 -13.82 10.89 37.67
CA ARG A 962 -15.18 11.19 37.15
C ARG A 962 -15.18 12.00 35.86
N VAL A 963 -14.11 12.76 35.63
CA VAL A 963 -13.97 13.67 34.49
C VAL A 963 -12.66 13.38 33.75
N LEU A 964 -12.73 13.30 32.42
CA LEU A 964 -11.54 13.31 31.56
C LEU A 964 -11.22 14.76 31.19
N LEU A 965 -9.99 15.20 31.45
CA LEU A 965 -9.49 16.51 31.03
C LEU A 965 -8.27 16.32 30.13
N THR A 966 -8.23 17.00 28.98
CA THR A 966 -7.08 17.01 28.06
C THR A 966 -6.70 18.43 27.68
N CYS A 967 -5.53 18.59 27.05
CA CYS A 967 -4.87 19.88 26.85
C CYS A 967 -5.13 20.47 25.44
N HIS A 968 -6.38 20.54 25.02
CA HIS A 968 -6.80 21.09 23.72
C HIS A 968 -6.06 20.47 22.53
N ASN A 969 -5.99 19.13 22.49
CA ASN A 969 -5.22 18.38 21.50
C ASN A 969 -6.11 17.49 20.59
N ALA A 970 -7.43 17.66 20.60
CA ALA A 970 -8.31 16.83 19.76
C ALA A 970 -7.95 16.91 18.26
N GLY A 971 -7.49 18.08 17.78
CA GLY A 971 -7.05 18.28 16.40
C GLY A 971 -5.54 18.22 16.18
N GLY A 972 -4.71 17.98 17.20
CA GLY A 972 -3.26 18.15 17.08
C GLY A 972 -2.51 16.92 16.57
N THR A 973 -2.84 16.43 15.38
CA THR A 973 -2.16 15.28 14.73
C THR A 973 -1.17 15.73 13.65
N VAL A 974 -0.21 14.88 13.30
CA VAL A 974 0.71 15.14 12.18
C VAL A 974 -0.08 15.35 10.87
N ASP A 975 -1.11 14.54 10.62
CA ASP A 975 -1.96 14.64 9.43
C ASP A 975 -2.76 15.96 9.40
N THR A 976 -3.22 16.44 10.56
CA THR A 976 -3.89 17.75 10.64
C THR A 976 -2.93 18.89 10.32
N HIS A 977 -1.70 18.83 10.83
CA HIS A 977 -0.69 19.84 10.50
C HIS A 977 -0.32 19.80 9.01
N LYS A 978 -0.23 18.60 8.42
CA LYS A 978 -0.08 18.45 6.96
C LYS A 978 -1.24 19.14 6.22
N GLY A 979 -2.48 18.84 6.60
CA GLY A 979 -3.64 19.44 5.95
C GLY A 979 -3.75 20.96 6.14
N PHE A 980 -3.33 21.51 7.30
CA PHE A 980 -3.31 22.96 7.54
C PHE A 980 -2.39 23.71 6.59
N GLU A 981 -1.17 23.20 6.41
CA GLU A 981 -0.21 23.78 5.48
C GLU A 981 -0.73 23.70 4.04
N GLU A 982 -1.16 22.51 3.59
CA GLU A 982 -1.64 22.29 2.23
C GLU A 982 -2.86 23.16 1.90
N LEU A 983 -3.89 23.14 2.76
CA LEU A 983 -5.16 23.83 2.50
C LEU A 983 -4.99 25.35 2.54
N SER A 984 -4.13 25.86 3.42
CA SER A 984 -3.81 27.30 3.45
C SER A 984 -3.13 27.75 2.16
N MET A 985 -2.12 27.00 1.68
CA MET A 985 -1.46 27.29 0.40
C MET A 985 -2.43 27.21 -0.78
N ARG A 986 -3.26 26.17 -0.84
CA ARG A 986 -4.25 25.99 -1.91
C ARG A 986 -5.30 27.10 -1.95
N ASN A 987 -5.78 27.57 -0.79
CA ASN A 987 -6.70 28.71 -0.72
C ASN A 987 -6.06 29.99 -1.28
N ILE A 988 -4.83 30.29 -0.89
CA ILE A 988 -4.12 31.47 -1.38
C ILE A 988 -3.97 31.39 -2.90
N MET A 989 -3.50 30.25 -3.41
CA MET A 989 -3.33 30.05 -4.86
C MET A 989 -4.64 30.18 -5.63
N ALA A 990 -5.73 29.61 -5.10
CA ALA A 990 -7.04 29.69 -5.73
C ALA A 990 -7.52 31.15 -5.84
N VAL A 991 -7.46 31.92 -4.74
CA VAL A 991 -7.93 33.32 -4.74
C VAL A 991 -7.02 34.21 -5.59
N LEU A 992 -5.69 34.05 -5.50
CA LEU A 992 -4.75 34.89 -6.24
C LEU A 992 -4.78 34.63 -7.75
N SER A 993 -5.13 33.41 -8.18
CA SER A 993 -5.34 33.08 -9.59
C SER A 993 -6.72 33.49 -10.14
N GLY A 994 -7.58 34.10 -9.30
CA GLY A 994 -8.93 34.53 -9.68
C GLY A 994 -9.99 33.43 -9.60
N GLY A 995 -9.66 32.28 -8.99
CA GLY A 995 -10.61 31.21 -8.68
C GLY A 995 -11.35 31.42 -7.36
N GLU A 996 -12.25 30.49 -7.04
CA GLU A 996 -13.00 30.50 -5.78
C GLU A 996 -12.14 29.99 -4.61
N ALA A 997 -12.32 30.58 -3.44
CA ALA A 997 -11.73 30.07 -2.21
C ALA A 997 -12.31 28.69 -1.84
N ILE A 998 -11.48 27.81 -1.30
CA ILE A 998 -11.86 26.43 -0.96
C ILE A 998 -12.60 26.37 0.38
N THR A 999 -12.08 27.08 1.38
CA THR A 999 -12.65 27.10 2.75
C THR A 999 -12.87 28.51 3.29
N PRO A 1000 -13.60 29.38 2.57
CA PRO A 1000 -13.87 30.72 3.06
C PRO A 1000 -14.91 30.71 4.18
N VAL A 1001 -14.76 31.61 5.15
CA VAL A 1001 -15.70 31.73 6.30
C VAL A 1001 -16.44 33.07 6.35
N ASN A 1002 -16.10 34.02 5.47
CA ASN A 1002 -16.56 35.40 5.53
C ASN A 1002 -17.12 35.96 4.22
N LEU A 1003 -17.46 35.10 3.24
CA LEU A 1003 -17.95 35.56 1.93
C LEU A 1003 -19.19 36.46 2.01
N GLN A 1004 -20.05 36.23 3.00
CA GLN A 1004 -21.27 37.02 3.25
C GLN A 1004 -21.01 38.49 3.58
N PHE A 1005 -19.78 38.85 3.96
CA PHE A 1005 -19.40 40.22 4.33
C PHE A 1005 -18.66 40.95 3.20
N LEU A 1006 -18.34 40.28 2.10
CA LEU A 1006 -17.73 40.91 0.92
C LEU A 1006 -18.73 41.88 0.27
N LYS A 1007 -18.32 43.14 0.10
CA LYS A 1007 -19.11 44.13 -0.65
C LYS A 1007 -19.10 43.72 -2.13
N LYS A 1008 -20.29 43.45 -2.67
CA LYS A 1008 -20.50 43.12 -4.09
C LYS A 1008 -20.18 44.29 -5.01
#